data_AF-A0A7V5C4W9-F1
#
_entry.id   AF-A0A7V5C4W9-F1
#
_cell.length_a   1.000
_cell.length_b   1.000
_cell.length_c   1.000
_cell.angle_alpha   90.00
_cell.angle_beta   90.00
_cell.angle_gamma   90.00
#
_symmetry.space_group_name_H-M   'P 1'
#
loop_
_entity.id
_entity.type
_entity.pdbx_description
1 polymer ?
#
loop_
_entity_poly.entity_id
_entity_poly.type
_entity_poly.pdbx_seq_one_letter_code
_entity_poly.pdbx_strand_id
1 'polypeptide(L)'
;LPALKNNQIVFASFNNSTKVTENVVATWSQILKQVPGSHLLLKSKQLGDESAQRRYFEIFAGNGVPADRVTIMSHVSSRQSHLDLYNQIDIALDPFPYNGTTTSCEALWMGVPIITLCGERHVSRVGTSILSRLGLTELIAENESDYIGKAVQLAGDMERLRELRASLRQRMQDSPLCDENGFARSVETAYREMWAGNWKLETGNLKFESGDAESHYKMGNALRDQGRSEEAIECYKKAVELNPNYAEAYNNMGNMFKECSNTGEAIACYGKAIEINPKYVQAYNNLGIVLEAQERIDEAIVFYREALKIDPRYAQAYSNLVPQLQQTCDWKEYGELTSKLDALTDIALKNGDKAVEDPFTSLTRCADPARNFAIAASWVKAVINPISSLRMNFSFDERITSESKITVGYLSKDFRNHPVSHLMLNVFGLHRRDEFNVFCYSYGQDDKSGYRERITQDCDKFTDIRRMGHADAAKCIYADGVDILIDLMGFTGGSRLGICALRPAPIQATYLGFPGTTGADFFDYIITDSIVTPENHAAYYSEKFVCMPHCFQVNDNTQAISDKEWKPADFGLPQDGFVFCSFNQAYKIEPVMFDVWMDILRQVPGSILWLAHASETVKRNLRLEAHARGVMPERLVFAERLPLKADHLARHRLADLALDTRIY
;
A
#
# COMPACT_ATOMS: atom_id res chain seq x y z
N LEU A 1 30.82 -29.53 27.99
CA LEU A 1 30.32 -28.14 28.11
C LEU A 1 31.42 -27.22 27.60
N PRO A 2 31.11 -26.23 26.74
CA PRO A 2 32.06 -25.16 26.40
C PRO A 2 32.71 -24.54 27.65
N ALA A 3 31.93 -24.35 28.72
CA ALA A 3 32.41 -23.84 30.00
C ALA A 3 33.56 -24.63 30.63
N LEU A 4 33.54 -25.96 30.53
CA LEU A 4 34.60 -26.83 31.06
C LEU A 4 35.86 -26.80 30.20
N LYS A 5 35.70 -26.60 28.89
CA LYS A 5 36.82 -26.53 27.94
C LYS A 5 37.54 -25.18 28.04
N ASN A 6 36.78 -24.11 28.25
CA ASN A 6 37.29 -22.74 28.25
C ASN A 6 37.51 -22.19 29.68
N ASN A 7 37.16 -22.97 30.71
CA ASN A 7 37.16 -22.56 32.13
C ASN A 7 36.37 -21.26 32.38
N GLN A 8 35.30 -21.04 31.62
CA GLN A 8 34.51 -19.80 31.59
C GLN A 8 33.13 -20.05 30.95
N ILE A 9 32.06 -19.57 31.58
CA ILE A 9 30.70 -19.61 31.00
C ILE A 9 30.62 -18.66 29.81
N VAL A 10 30.12 -19.13 28.67
CA VAL A 10 29.87 -18.29 27.49
C VAL A 10 28.36 -18.08 27.31
N PHE A 11 27.90 -16.85 27.53
CA PHE A 11 26.59 -16.38 27.12
C PHE A 11 26.62 -15.94 25.66
N ALA A 12 25.49 -16.02 24.94
CA ALA A 12 25.43 -15.45 23.59
C ALA A 12 24.04 -14.99 23.15
N SER A 13 24.02 -14.08 22.19
CA SER A 13 22.82 -13.76 21.42
C SER A 13 23.15 -13.51 19.96
N PHE A 14 22.57 -14.32 19.06
CA PHE A 14 22.76 -14.21 17.62
C PHE A 14 21.64 -13.45 16.92
N ASN A 15 20.85 -12.74 17.72
CA ASN A 15 19.71 -11.96 17.27
C ASN A 15 20.16 -10.70 16.52
N ASN A 16 19.28 -10.21 15.64
CA ASN A 16 19.47 -8.92 14.97
C ASN A 16 19.73 -7.82 16.02
N SER A 17 20.74 -6.98 15.79
CA SER A 17 21.11 -5.92 16.73
C SER A 17 19.97 -4.94 17.02
N THR A 18 19.01 -4.76 16.11
CA THR A 18 17.81 -3.94 16.36
C THR A 18 16.94 -4.46 17.52
N LYS A 19 17.07 -5.74 17.88
CA LYS A 19 16.41 -6.36 19.04
C LYS A 19 17.20 -6.19 20.34
N VAL A 20 18.51 -5.90 20.24
CA VAL A 20 19.41 -5.75 21.38
C VAL A 20 19.52 -4.26 21.72
N THR A 21 18.52 -3.76 22.42
CA THR A 21 18.43 -2.35 22.84
C THR A 21 19.39 -2.05 23.99
N GLU A 22 19.55 -0.76 24.34
CA GLU A 22 20.35 -0.35 25.50
C GLU A 22 19.84 -0.97 26.82
N ASN A 23 18.53 -1.17 26.96
CA ASN A 23 17.96 -1.85 28.13
C ASN A 23 18.40 -3.33 28.18
N VAL A 24 18.36 -4.04 27.05
CA VAL A 24 18.84 -5.44 26.96
C VAL A 24 20.32 -5.51 27.33
N VAL A 25 21.14 -4.57 26.83
CA VAL A 25 22.57 -4.50 27.16
C VAL A 25 22.76 -4.24 28.66
N ALA A 26 21.97 -3.36 29.27
CA ALA A 26 22.02 -3.10 30.70
C ALA A 26 21.70 -4.35 31.52
N THR A 27 20.62 -5.08 31.19
CA THR A 27 20.23 -6.33 31.85
C THR A 27 21.30 -7.41 31.69
N TRP A 28 21.82 -7.62 30.48
CA TRP A 28 22.90 -8.60 30.24
C TRP A 28 24.20 -8.22 30.93
N SER A 29 24.49 -6.92 31.06
CA SER A 29 25.63 -6.44 31.85
C SER A 29 25.52 -6.81 33.32
N GLN A 30 24.31 -6.80 33.89
CA GLN A 30 24.09 -7.27 35.27
C GLN A 30 24.34 -8.77 35.42
N ILE A 31 23.97 -9.59 34.43
CA ILE A 31 24.29 -11.03 34.41
C ILE A 31 25.81 -11.23 34.42
N LEU A 32 26.54 -10.54 33.55
CA LEU A 32 28.00 -10.67 33.43
C LEU A 32 28.74 -10.25 34.71
N LYS A 33 28.21 -9.27 35.46
CA LYS A 33 28.74 -8.87 36.77
C LYS A 33 28.51 -9.93 37.84
N GLN A 34 27.35 -10.57 37.82
CA GLN A 34 26.96 -11.59 38.81
C GLN A 34 27.53 -12.98 38.52
N VAL A 35 28.03 -13.21 37.29
CA VAL A 35 28.78 -14.42 36.92
C VAL A 35 30.23 -14.01 36.59
N PRO A 36 31.12 -13.89 37.60
CA PRO A 36 32.51 -13.47 37.39
C PRO A 36 33.23 -14.38 36.40
N GLY A 37 33.97 -13.77 35.49
CA GLY A 37 34.72 -14.51 34.47
C GLY A 37 33.85 -15.14 33.37
N SER A 38 32.57 -14.77 33.20
CA SER A 38 31.74 -15.22 32.06
C SER A 38 31.90 -14.35 30.80
N HIS A 39 31.79 -14.88 29.59
CA HIS A 39 31.92 -14.12 28.35
C HIS A 39 30.58 -13.91 27.66
N LEU A 40 30.39 -12.80 26.93
CA LEU A 40 29.22 -12.61 26.07
C LEU A 40 29.62 -12.56 24.60
N LEU A 41 29.00 -13.41 23.78
CA LEU A 41 29.15 -13.41 22.33
C LEU A 41 27.91 -12.82 21.63
N LEU A 42 28.07 -11.68 20.96
CA LEU A 42 27.04 -11.05 20.13
C LEU A 42 27.35 -11.22 18.66
N LYS A 43 26.38 -11.73 17.89
CA LYS A 43 26.57 -11.91 16.45
C LYS A 43 25.33 -11.51 15.66
N SER A 44 25.49 -10.60 14.71
CA SER A 44 24.44 -10.27 13.75
C SER A 44 25.04 -9.66 12.48
N LYS A 45 24.27 -9.58 11.40
CA LYS A 45 24.76 -9.00 10.14
C LYS A 45 25.12 -7.52 10.30
N GLN A 46 24.33 -6.78 11.09
CA GLN A 46 24.48 -5.36 11.35
C GLN A 46 25.76 -5.05 12.14
N LEU A 47 26.26 -6.02 12.90
CA LEU A 47 27.51 -5.91 13.65
C LEU A 47 28.75 -6.15 12.76
N GLY A 48 28.60 -6.17 11.43
CA GLY A 48 29.72 -6.04 10.50
C GLY A 48 30.25 -4.62 10.35
N ASP A 49 29.49 -3.62 10.80
CA ASP A 49 29.91 -2.22 10.79
C ASP A 49 30.71 -1.87 12.04
N GLU A 50 31.92 -1.34 11.88
CA GLU A 50 32.83 -1.02 13.00
C GLU A 50 32.25 0.04 13.94
N SER A 51 31.43 0.97 13.43
CA SER A 51 30.80 2.00 14.25
C SER A 51 29.71 1.40 15.15
N ALA A 52 28.94 0.44 14.63
CA ALA A 52 27.98 -0.33 15.42
C ALA A 52 28.68 -1.17 16.49
N GLN A 53 29.80 -1.83 16.16
CA GLN A 53 30.58 -2.57 17.16
C GLN A 53 31.09 -1.65 18.27
N ARG A 54 31.68 -0.50 17.90
CA ARG A 54 32.20 0.50 18.85
C ARG A 54 31.10 0.99 19.79
N ARG A 55 29.90 1.29 19.26
CA ARG A 55 28.75 1.71 20.06
C ARG A 55 28.38 0.65 21.11
N TYR A 56 28.32 -0.62 20.75
CA TYR A 56 28.02 -1.66 21.73
C TYR A 56 29.11 -1.79 22.79
N PHE A 57 30.40 -1.74 22.41
CA PHE A 57 31.49 -1.72 23.39
C PHE A 57 31.38 -0.52 24.36
N GLU A 58 31.04 0.67 23.85
CA GLU A 58 30.81 1.85 24.68
C GLU A 58 29.62 1.68 25.64
N ILE A 59 28.50 1.10 25.18
CA ILE A 59 27.33 0.83 26.04
C ILE A 59 27.67 -0.19 27.13
N PHE A 60 28.37 -1.29 26.80
CA PHE A 60 28.82 -2.27 27.80
C PHE A 60 29.81 -1.66 28.80
N ALA A 61 30.77 -0.85 28.32
CA ALA A 61 31.71 -0.13 29.18
C ALA A 61 31.01 0.87 30.11
N GLY A 62 30.02 1.62 29.59
CA GLY A 62 29.18 2.51 30.38
C GLY A 62 28.35 1.77 31.45
N ASN A 63 28.03 0.50 31.20
CA ASN A 63 27.43 -0.39 32.19
C ASN A 63 28.46 -1.11 33.07
N GLY A 64 29.76 -0.80 33.00
CA GLY A 64 30.80 -1.37 33.85
C GLY A 64 31.21 -2.81 33.49
N VAL A 65 31.04 -3.22 32.23
CA VAL A 65 31.57 -4.48 31.69
C VAL A 65 32.77 -4.18 30.82
N PRO A 66 33.97 -4.72 31.13
CA PRO A 66 35.16 -4.45 30.33
C PRO A 66 35.08 -5.14 28.96
N ALA A 67 35.73 -4.55 27.95
CA ALA A 67 35.61 -4.97 26.55
C ALA A 67 36.09 -6.40 26.29
N ASP A 68 37.03 -6.91 27.11
CA ASP A 68 37.54 -8.29 27.03
C ASP A 68 36.52 -9.35 27.45
N ARG A 69 35.39 -8.96 28.06
CA ARG A 69 34.27 -9.83 28.44
C ARG A 69 33.18 -9.93 27.36
N VAL A 70 33.34 -9.22 26.23
CA VAL A 70 32.36 -9.19 25.13
C VAL A 70 33.06 -9.42 23.80
N THR A 71 32.57 -10.36 23.00
CA THR A 71 32.99 -10.52 21.59
C THR A 71 31.82 -10.16 20.69
N ILE A 72 32.08 -9.29 19.71
CA ILE A 72 31.11 -8.85 18.72
C ILE A 72 31.56 -9.35 17.34
N MET A 73 30.67 -10.07 16.64
CA MET A 73 30.97 -10.68 15.34
C MET A 73 29.95 -10.32 14.27
N SER A 74 30.42 -10.26 13.03
CA SER A 74 29.55 -10.12 11.86
C SER A 74 28.93 -11.44 11.41
N HIS A 75 28.16 -11.39 10.33
CA HIS A 75 27.64 -12.54 9.61
C HIS A 75 28.78 -13.44 9.11
N VAL A 76 28.63 -14.76 9.28
CA VAL A 76 29.55 -15.78 8.74
C VAL A 76 28.99 -16.36 7.44
N SER A 77 29.83 -16.62 6.45
CA SER A 77 29.43 -16.87 5.04
C SER A 77 28.59 -18.12 4.80
N SER A 78 28.58 -19.10 5.71
CA SER A 78 27.82 -20.34 5.54
C SER A 78 26.89 -20.62 6.72
N ARG A 79 25.77 -21.30 6.43
CA ARG A 79 24.83 -21.79 7.45
C ARG A 79 25.50 -22.77 8.41
N GLN A 80 26.39 -23.63 7.92
CA GLN A 80 27.12 -24.58 8.76
C GLN A 80 28.03 -23.84 9.75
N SER A 81 28.82 -22.88 9.27
CA SER A 81 29.68 -22.05 10.13
C SER A 81 28.87 -21.25 11.15
N HIS A 82 27.66 -20.80 10.82
CA HIS A 82 26.75 -20.15 11.78
C HIS A 82 26.31 -21.11 12.88
N LEU A 83 25.87 -22.32 12.51
CA LEU A 83 25.46 -23.33 13.48
C LEU A 83 26.65 -23.80 14.35
N ASP A 84 27.85 -23.92 13.79
CA ASP A 84 29.05 -24.34 14.50
C ASP A 84 29.44 -23.38 15.63
N LEU A 85 29.09 -22.09 15.53
CA LEU A 85 29.32 -21.12 16.60
C LEU A 85 28.53 -21.47 17.88
N TYR A 86 27.36 -22.10 17.79
CA TYR A 86 26.61 -22.55 18.96
C TYR A 86 27.32 -23.64 19.77
N ASN A 87 28.29 -24.35 19.19
CA ASN A 87 29.13 -25.31 19.92
C ASN A 87 30.08 -24.62 20.92
N GLN A 88 30.21 -23.29 20.86
CA GLN A 88 31.05 -22.50 21.77
C GLN A 88 30.23 -21.79 22.86
N ILE A 89 28.90 -21.85 22.78
CA ILE A 89 27.97 -21.13 23.65
C ILE A 89 27.45 -22.08 24.72
N ASP A 90 27.44 -21.67 25.98
CA ASP A 90 26.85 -22.41 27.09
C ASP A 90 25.36 -22.10 27.25
N ILE A 91 25.01 -20.81 27.29
CA ILE A 91 23.64 -20.31 27.53
C ILE A 91 23.33 -19.20 26.51
N ALA A 92 22.22 -19.32 25.80
CA ALA A 92 21.72 -18.25 24.95
C ALA A 92 20.85 -17.26 25.76
N LEU A 93 20.99 -15.98 25.46
CA LEU A 93 20.21 -14.90 26.04
C LEU A 93 19.27 -14.33 24.98
N ASP A 94 17.97 -14.51 25.23
CA ASP A 94 16.95 -13.99 24.33
C ASP A 94 16.70 -12.49 24.59
N PRO A 95 16.73 -11.63 23.56
CA PRO A 95 16.44 -10.21 23.74
C PRO A 95 14.96 -9.96 24.02
N PHE A 96 14.67 -8.76 24.52
CA PHE A 96 13.32 -8.27 24.81
C PHE A 96 13.25 -6.75 24.55
N PRO A 97 12.06 -6.18 24.24
CA PRO A 97 10.74 -6.79 24.17
C PRO A 97 10.49 -7.56 22.85
N TYR A 98 11.53 -7.83 22.06
CA TYR A 98 11.42 -8.68 20.87
C TYR A 98 12.33 -9.89 21.03
N ASN A 99 11.73 -11.03 21.35
CA ASN A 99 12.42 -12.33 21.43
C ASN A 99 13.05 -12.75 20.10
N GLY A 100 13.98 -13.68 20.19
CA GLY A 100 14.41 -14.48 19.07
C GLY A 100 13.29 -15.41 18.59
N THR A 101 13.46 -15.92 17.38
CA THR A 101 12.53 -16.89 16.79
C THR A 101 13.38 -17.97 16.14
N THR A 102 13.89 -17.69 14.94
CA THR A 102 14.80 -18.60 14.23
C THR A 102 16.06 -18.90 15.04
N THR A 103 16.70 -17.86 15.58
CA THR A 103 17.92 -17.94 16.40
C THR A 103 17.71 -18.71 17.72
N SER A 104 16.51 -18.64 18.29
CA SER A 104 16.13 -19.37 19.50
C SER A 104 15.92 -20.85 19.18
N CYS A 105 15.23 -21.18 18.08
CA CYS A 105 15.13 -22.55 17.59
C CYS A 105 16.49 -23.14 17.22
N GLU A 106 17.38 -22.36 16.59
CA GLU A 106 18.75 -22.77 16.28
C GLU A 106 19.55 -23.06 17.55
N ALA A 107 19.47 -22.19 18.57
CA ALA A 107 20.12 -22.42 19.86
C ALA A 107 19.68 -23.75 20.47
N LEU A 108 18.37 -23.97 20.58
CA LEU A 108 17.78 -25.18 21.15
C LEU A 108 18.13 -26.43 20.32
N TRP A 109 18.10 -26.33 18.99
CA TRP A 109 18.50 -27.40 18.08
C TRP A 109 19.98 -27.76 18.19
N MET A 110 20.84 -26.76 18.46
CA MET A 110 22.26 -26.95 18.72
C MET A 110 22.56 -27.35 20.18
N GLY A 111 21.51 -27.60 20.97
CA GLY A 111 21.64 -28.06 22.34
C GLY A 111 22.07 -26.95 23.30
N VAL A 112 21.75 -25.69 23.01
CA VAL A 112 22.05 -24.53 23.86
C VAL A 112 20.76 -24.07 24.55
N PRO A 113 20.66 -24.12 25.89
CA PRO A 113 19.49 -23.60 26.59
C PRO A 113 19.40 -22.09 26.43
N ILE A 114 18.19 -21.56 26.33
CA ILE A 114 17.93 -20.13 26.14
C ILE A 114 17.05 -19.60 27.27
N ILE A 115 17.44 -18.47 27.88
CA ILE A 115 16.60 -17.75 28.85
C ILE A 115 15.78 -16.72 28.10
N THR A 116 14.46 -16.74 28.30
CA THR A 116 13.51 -15.84 27.63
C THR A 116 12.78 -14.98 28.66
N LEU A 117 12.62 -13.68 28.39
CA LEU A 117 11.71 -12.82 29.14
C LEU A 117 10.32 -12.83 28.49
N CYS A 118 9.31 -13.28 29.22
CA CYS A 118 7.91 -13.24 28.78
C CYS A 118 7.36 -11.82 28.95
N GLY A 119 6.97 -11.19 27.85
CA GLY A 119 6.28 -9.90 27.88
C GLY A 119 4.80 -9.99 27.51
N GLU A 120 4.18 -8.82 27.34
CA GLU A 120 2.73 -8.72 27.08
C GLU A 120 2.38 -8.73 25.58
N ARG A 121 3.38 -8.60 24.69
CA ARG A 121 3.19 -8.46 23.24
C ARG A 121 3.52 -9.77 22.54
N HIS A 122 2.93 -10.00 21.37
CA HIS A 122 3.18 -11.22 20.59
C HIS A 122 4.68 -11.51 20.42
N VAL A 123 5.46 -10.49 20.01
CA VAL A 123 6.91 -10.59 19.79
C VAL A 123 7.73 -10.85 21.06
N SER A 124 7.21 -10.61 22.26
CA SER A 124 7.84 -10.94 23.55
C SER A 124 7.30 -12.23 24.18
N ARG A 125 6.47 -12.98 23.45
CA ARG A 125 5.92 -14.28 23.89
C ARG A 125 6.34 -15.44 23.00
N VAL A 126 7.10 -15.19 21.94
CA VAL A 126 7.53 -16.23 21.00
C VAL A 126 8.46 -17.23 21.69
N GLY A 127 9.45 -16.76 22.46
CA GLY A 127 10.34 -17.64 23.21
C GLY A 127 9.60 -18.44 24.30
N THR A 128 8.61 -17.82 24.96
CA THR A 128 7.70 -18.49 25.91
C THR A 128 6.96 -19.65 25.27
N SER A 129 6.43 -19.46 24.05
CA SER A 129 5.73 -20.51 23.30
C SER A 129 6.66 -21.68 22.96
N ILE A 130 7.86 -21.38 22.44
CA ILE A 130 8.86 -22.38 22.07
C ILE A 130 9.29 -23.21 23.30
N LEU A 131 9.70 -22.54 24.38
CA LEU A 131 10.19 -23.21 25.60
C LEU A 131 9.10 -24.04 26.28
N SER A 132 7.86 -23.57 26.29
CA SER A 132 6.72 -24.32 26.85
C SER A 132 6.48 -25.63 26.11
N ARG A 133 6.65 -25.66 24.78
CA ARG A 133 6.48 -26.89 23.97
C ARG A 133 7.62 -27.90 24.14
N LEU A 134 8.76 -27.46 24.66
CA LEU A 134 9.89 -28.32 25.01
C LEU A 134 9.86 -28.77 26.49
N GLY A 135 8.87 -28.32 27.26
CA GLY A 135 8.77 -28.56 28.69
C GLY A 135 9.86 -27.83 29.50
N LEU A 136 10.28 -26.65 29.04
CA LEU A 136 11.37 -25.85 29.61
C LEU A 136 10.86 -24.54 30.23
N THR A 137 9.71 -24.60 30.89
CA THR A 137 9.07 -23.41 31.48
C THR A 137 9.92 -22.76 32.58
N GLU A 138 10.85 -23.51 33.18
CA GLU A 138 11.79 -22.98 34.17
C GLU A 138 12.74 -21.90 33.60
N LEU A 139 12.96 -21.89 32.27
CA LEU A 139 13.82 -20.93 31.58
C LEU A 139 13.08 -19.66 31.10
N ILE A 140 11.79 -19.56 31.42
CA ILE A 140 10.94 -18.41 31.09
C ILE A 140 10.90 -17.50 32.31
N ALA A 141 11.36 -16.26 32.13
CA ALA A 141 11.34 -15.22 33.15
C ALA A 141 10.09 -14.35 33.07
N GLU A 142 9.63 -13.87 34.23
CA GLU A 142 8.44 -13.01 34.33
C GLU A 142 8.77 -11.51 34.32
N ASN A 143 9.99 -11.15 34.71
CA ASN A 143 10.50 -9.78 34.73
C ASN A 143 12.04 -9.79 34.61
N GLU A 144 12.66 -8.62 34.44
CA GLU A 144 14.11 -8.53 34.21
C GLU A 144 14.94 -9.07 35.38
N SER A 145 14.52 -8.87 36.62
CA SER A 145 15.23 -9.41 37.80
C SER A 145 15.21 -10.94 37.81
N ASP A 146 14.06 -11.54 37.49
CA ASP A 146 13.91 -12.99 37.35
C ASP A 146 14.72 -13.54 36.15
N TYR A 147 14.78 -12.79 35.04
CA TYR A 147 15.60 -13.13 33.88
C TYR A 147 17.09 -13.20 34.24
N ILE A 148 17.58 -12.20 34.97
CA ILE A 148 18.95 -12.18 35.49
C ILE A 148 19.16 -13.36 36.44
N GLY A 149 18.25 -13.56 37.39
CA GLY A 149 18.32 -14.64 38.38
C GLY A 149 18.43 -16.03 37.73
N LYS A 150 17.57 -16.33 36.75
CA LYS A 150 17.58 -17.60 36.00
C LYS A 150 18.88 -17.80 35.21
N ALA A 151 19.39 -16.75 34.56
CA ALA A 151 20.65 -16.83 33.83
C ALA A 151 21.85 -17.09 34.76
N VAL A 152 21.91 -16.41 35.91
CA VAL A 152 22.95 -16.58 36.93
C VAL A 152 22.86 -17.97 37.57
N GLN A 153 21.65 -18.41 37.95
CA GLN A 153 21.42 -19.72 38.54
C GLN A 153 21.85 -20.84 37.58
N LEU A 154 21.44 -20.78 36.31
CA LEU A 154 21.80 -21.79 35.33
C LEU A 154 23.31 -21.80 35.04
N ALA A 155 23.96 -20.63 35.03
CA ALA A 155 25.42 -20.55 34.88
C ALA A 155 26.19 -21.15 36.07
N GLY A 156 25.59 -21.14 37.26
CA GLY A 156 26.15 -21.76 38.47
C GLY A 156 25.90 -23.27 38.59
N ASP A 157 24.99 -23.84 37.79
CA ASP A 157 24.58 -25.24 37.87
C ASP A 157 25.07 -26.06 36.67
N MET A 158 26.31 -26.55 36.77
CA MET A 158 26.99 -27.29 35.70
C MET A 158 26.32 -28.64 35.38
N GLU A 159 25.72 -29.28 36.38
CA GLU A 159 25.00 -30.55 36.17
C GLU A 159 23.72 -30.29 35.39
N ARG A 160 22.91 -29.31 35.81
CA ARG A 160 21.69 -28.95 35.09
C ARG A 160 21.97 -28.47 33.67
N LEU A 161 23.02 -27.68 33.49
CA LEU A 161 23.46 -27.23 32.17
C LEU A 161 23.85 -28.42 31.28
N ARG A 162 24.56 -29.42 31.83
CA ARG A 162 24.91 -30.65 31.09
C ARG A 162 23.68 -31.45 30.68
N GLU A 163 22.73 -31.63 31.59
CA GLU A 163 21.46 -32.33 31.32
C GLU A 163 20.64 -31.64 30.22
N LEU A 164 20.47 -30.32 30.32
CA LEU A 164 19.74 -29.53 29.33
C LEU A 164 20.41 -29.68 27.97
N ARG A 165 21.72 -29.41 27.88
CA ARG A 165 22.43 -29.48 26.59
C ARG A 165 22.41 -30.87 25.96
N ALA A 166 22.47 -31.93 26.76
CA ALA A 166 22.41 -33.30 26.27
C ALA A 166 21.00 -33.69 25.76
N SER A 167 19.94 -33.11 26.32
CA SER A 167 18.56 -33.48 25.99
C SER A 167 17.89 -32.58 24.96
N LEU A 168 18.35 -31.35 24.78
CA LEU A 168 17.65 -30.30 24.02
C LEU A 168 17.40 -30.63 22.55
N ARG A 169 18.35 -31.23 21.84
CA ARG A 169 18.15 -31.63 20.44
C ARG A 169 17.07 -32.70 20.30
N GLN A 170 17.10 -33.71 21.17
CA GLN A 170 16.11 -34.77 21.18
C GLN A 170 14.73 -34.20 21.57
N ARG A 171 14.67 -33.33 22.59
CA ARG A 171 13.44 -32.61 22.95
C ARG A 171 12.87 -31.81 21.78
N MET A 172 13.71 -31.13 21.00
CA MET A 172 13.27 -30.41 19.79
C MET A 172 12.69 -31.38 18.75
N GLN A 173 13.40 -32.46 18.44
CA GLN A 173 12.97 -33.49 17.49
C GLN A 173 11.63 -34.13 17.89
N ASP A 174 11.46 -34.41 19.18
CA ASP A 174 10.25 -35.05 19.72
C ASP A 174 9.11 -34.04 19.97
N SER A 175 9.37 -32.74 19.82
CA SER A 175 8.37 -31.70 20.07
C SER A 175 7.49 -31.45 18.84
N PRO A 176 6.30 -30.85 19.06
CA PRO A 176 5.45 -30.38 17.97
C PRO A 176 6.12 -29.35 17.04
N LEU A 177 7.26 -28.75 17.43
CA LEU A 177 7.99 -27.81 16.57
C LEU A 177 8.67 -28.50 15.38
N CYS A 178 8.92 -29.81 15.48
CA CYS A 178 9.51 -30.62 14.41
C CYS A 178 8.56 -31.70 13.86
N ASP A 179 7.30 -31.71 14.30
CA ASP A 179 6.27 -32.61 13.77
C ASP A 179 5.56 -31.96 12.57
N GLU A 180 6.23 -32.00 11.42
CA GLU A 180 5.70 -31.44 10.16
C GLU A 180 4.40 -32.11 9.71
N ASN A 181 4.25 -33.41 9.94
CA ASN A 181 3.07 -34.17 9.55
C ASN A 181 1.90 -33.93 10.51
N GLY A 182 2.16 -33.80 11.81
CA GLY A 182 1.16 -33.39 12.79
C GLY A 182 0.75 -31.95 12.61
N PHE A 183 1.69 -31.05 12.33
CA PHE A 183 1.39 -29.66 12.00
C PHE A 183 0.53 -29.55 10.74
N ALA A 184 0.90 -30.24 9.66
CA ALA A 184 0.10 -30.29 8.44
C ALA A 184 -1.30 -30.85 8.71
N ARG A 185 -1.42 -31.94 9.48
CA ARG A 185 -2.72 -32.50 9.88
C ARG A 185 -3.52 -31.57 10.80
N SER A 186 -2.89 -30.83 11.70
CA SER A 186 -3.56 -29.84 12.55
C SER A 186 -4.01 -28.63 11.74
N VAL A 187 -3.24 -28.20 10.76
CA VAL A 187 -3.60 -27.14 9.81
C VAL A 187 -4.73 -27.60 8.88
N GLU A 188 -4.69 -28.83 8.37
CA GLU A 188 -5.76 -29.44 7.58
C GLU A 188 -7.01 -29.69 8.41
N THR A 189 -6.87 -30.09 9.68
CA THR A 189 -7.99 -30.20 10.63
C THR A 189 -8.60 -28.81 10.84
N ALA A 190 -7.78 -27.78 11.09
CA ALA A 190 -8.24 -26.41 11.17
C ALA A 190 -8.92 -25.97 9.86
N TYR A 191 -8.38 -26.32 8.69
CA TYR A 191 -8.99 -26.01 7.38
C TYR A 191 -10.30 -26.75 7.18
N ARG A 192 -10.41 -28.01 7.59
CA ARG A 192 -11.64 -28.81 7.49
C ARG A 192 -12.68 -28.37 8.50
N GLU A 193 -12.28 -27.94 9.69
CA GLU A 193 -13.16 -27.35 10.71
C GLU A 193 -13.66 -25.96 10.26
N MET A 194 -12.79 -25.15 9.65
CA MET A 194 -13.15 -23.89 8.97
C MET A 194 -14.10 -24.13 7.78
N TRP A 195 -13.89 -25.20 7.02
CA TRP A 195 -14.62 -25.55 5.79
C TRP A 195 -15.97 -26.26 6.03
N ALA A 196 -16.06 -27.11 7.06
CA ALA A 196 -17.26 -27.88 7.40
C ALA A 196 -18.31 -27.08 8.20
N GLY A 197 -18.11 -25.77 8.37
CA GLY A 197 -19.06 -24.89 9.05
C GLY A 197 -19.14 -25.09 10.57
N ASN A 198 -18.11 -25.71 11.18
CA ASN A 198 -18.04 -25.96 12.63
C ASN A 198 -16.67 -25.58 13.21
N TRP A 199 -16.14 -24.40 12.86
CA TRP A 199 -15.26 -23.66 13.78
C TRP A 199 -15.95 -22.41 14.30
N LYS A 200 -16.44 -22.56 15.53
CA LYS A 200 -16.54 -21.49 16.50
C LYS A 200 -15.12 -21.00 16.80
N LEU A 201 -14.85 -19.73 16.49
CA LEU A 201 -13.94 -18.96 17.32
C LEU A 201 -14.41 -19.09 18.77
N GLU A 202 -13.56 -19.55 19.68
CA GLU A 202 -13.66 -19.14 21.09
C GLU A 202 -13.37 -17.63 21.15
N THR A 203 -14.36 -16.83 20.77
CA THR A 203 -14.66 -15.65 21.58
C THR A 203 -15.07 -16.18 22.94
N GLY A 204 -14.34 -15.77 23.97
CA GLY A 204 -14.70 -16.07 25.34
C GLY A 204 -16.18 -15.80 25.59
N ASN A 205 -16.77 -16.63 26.43
CA ASN A 205 -18.07 -16.37 27.05
C ASN A 205 -18.03 -14.99 27.72
N LEU A 206 -18.50 -13.98 27.01
CA LEU A 206 -19.22 -12.90 27.63
C LEU A 206 -20.67 -13.37 27.67
N LYS A 207 -21.10 -13.82 28.85
CA LYS A 207 -22.49 -13.67 29.22
C LYS A 207 -22.78 -12.17 29.19
N PHE A 208 -23.45 -11.70 28.15
CA PHE A 208 -24.28 -10.51 28.26
C PHE A 208 -25.69 -11.00 28.52
N GLU A 209 -26.06 -11.03 29.80
CA GLU A 209 -27.43 -10.70 30.13
C GLU A 209 -27.60 -9.20 29.92
N SER A 210 -28.03 -8.82 28.71
CA SER A 210 -28.85 -7.63 28.44
C SER A 210 -29.10 -7.54 26.93
N GLY A 211 -30.36 -7.36 26.54
CA GLY A 211 -30.72 -6.91 25.20
C GLY A 211 -30.41 -5.43 25.05
N ASP A 212 -29.14 -5.03 25.13
CA ASP A 212 -28.71 -3.64 25.00
C ASP A 212 -27.93 -3.36 23.70
N ALA A 213 -27.81 -2.08 23.39
CA ALA A 213 -27.27 -1.59 22.12
C ALA A 213 -25.79 -1.92 21.87
N GLU A 214 -24.98 -1.99 22.92
CA GLU A 214 -23.52 -2.18 22.83
C GLU A 214 -23.16 -3.58 22.33
N SER A 215 -23.89 -4.58 22.79
CA SER A 215 -23.72 -5.98 22.37
C SER A 215 -24.00 -6.14 20.87
N HIS A 216 -25.10 -5.56 20.39
CA HIS A 216 -25.46 -5.56 18.96
C HIS A 216 -24.44 -4.80 18.09
N TYR A 217 -23.90 -3.67 18.56
CA TYR A 217 -22.87 -2.91 17.85
C TYR A 217 -21.57 -3.72 17.69
N LYS A 218 -21.09 -4.36 18.77
CA LYS A 218 -19.88 -5.22 18.71
C LYS A 218 -20.05 -6.39 17.76
N MET A 219 -21.23 -7.01 17.74
CA MET A 219 -21.56 -8.07 16.79
C MET A 219 -21.52 -7.55 15.34
N GLY A 220 -22.09 -6.37 15.08
CA GLY A 220 -22.04 -5.73 13.76
C GLY A 220 -20.60 -5.50 13.27
N ASN A 221 -19.72 -5.01 14.14
CA ASN A 221 -18.29 -4.83 13.81
C ASN A 221 -17.61 -6.17 13.47
N ALA A 222 -17.87 -7.23 14.23
CA ALA A 222 -17.30 -8.54 13.96
C ALA A 222 -17.77 -9.14 12.62
N LEU A 223 -19.05 -8.93 12.25
CA LEU A 223 -19.62 -9.38 10.98
C LEU A 223 -19.07 -8.58 9.79
N ARG A 224 -18.89 -7.26 9.95
CA ARG A 224 -18.20 -6.42 8.96
C ARG A 224 -16.80 -6.95 8.67
N ASP A 225 -16.03 -7.24 9.70
CA ASP A 225 -14.64 -7.70 9.54
C ASP A 225 -14.55 -9.07 8.84
N GLN A 226 -15.66 -9.81 8.78
CA GLN A 226 -15.82 -11.06 8.02
C GLN A 226 -16.36 -10.86 6.59
N GLY A 227 -16.63 -9.62 6.16
CA GLY A 227 -17.21 -9.30 4.86
C GLY A 227 -18.71 -9.59 4.73
N ARG A 228 -19.41 -9.80 5.86
CA ARG A 228 -20.85 -10.12 5.90
C ARG A 228 -21.67 -8.84 6.07
N SER A 229 -21.66 -7.99 5.04
CA SER A 229 -22.18 -6.61 5.10
C SER A 229 -23.68 -6.53 5.45
N GLU A 230 -24.52 -7.39 4.90
CA GLU A 230 -25.97 -7.39 5.16
C GLU A 230 -26.30 -7.73 6.63
N GLU A 231 -25.62 -8.73 7.19
CA GLU A 231 -25.82 -9.14 8.59
C GLU A 231 -25.25 -8.12 9.58
N ALA A 232 -24.15 -7.47 9.21
CA ALA A 232 -23.60 -6.35 9.98
C ALA A 232 -24.61 -5.20 10.06
N ILE A 233 -25.27 -4.85 8.94
CA ILE A 233 -26.33 -3.83 8.90
C ILE A 233 -27.47 -4.17 9.86
N GLU A 234 -27.95 -5.42 9.86
CA GLU A 234 -29.03 -5.84 10.77
C GLU A 234 -28.63 -5.76 12.25
N CYS A 235 -27.37 -6.04 12.57
CA CYS A 235 -26.85 -5.87 13.92
C CYS A 235 -26.76 -4.39 14.32
N TYR A 236 -26.30 -3.52 13.42
CA TYR A 236 -26.28 -2.08 13.69
C TYR A 236 -27.68 -1.49 13.83
N LYS A 237 -28.67 -1.93 13.04
CA LYS A 237 -30.08 -1.54 13.18
C LYS A 237 -30.60 -1.83 14.58
N LYS A 238 -30.39 -3.06 15.08
CA LYS A 238 -30.76 -3.43 16.46
C LYS A 238 -30.03 -2.59 17.52
N ALA A 239 -28.76 -2.28 17.29
CA ALA A 239 -28.00 -1.41 18.19
C ALA A 239 -28.63 -0.01 18.30
N VAL A 240 -29.00 0.59 17.17
CA VAL A 240 -29.59 1.94 17.16
C VAL A 240 -31.07 1.96 17.57
N GLU A 241 -31.80 0.85 17.42
CA GLU A 241 -33.14 0.68 18.00
C GLU A 241 -33.11 0.71 19.52
N LEU A 242 -32.11 0.05 20.12
CA LEU A 242 -31.93 -0.03 21.58
C LEU A 242 -31.28 1.23 22.16
N ASN A 243 -30.42 1.91 21.39
CA ASN A 243 -29.86 3.21 21.73
C ASN A 243 -29.89 4.14 20.52
N PRO A 244 -30.96 4.96 20.39
CA PRO A 244 -31.09 5.92 19.29
C PRO A 244 -30.00 7.00 19.25
N ASN A 245 -29.21 7.16 20.32
CA ASN A 245 -28.11 8.12 20.42
C ASN A 245 -26.73 7.46 20.26
N TYR A 246 -26.62 6.36 19.51
CA TYR A 246 -25.36 5.65 19.28
C TYR A 246 -24.65 6.09 17.98
N ALA A 247 -23.89 7.19 18.03
CA ALA A 247 -23.25 7.80 16.87
C ALA A 247 -22.31 6.84 16.09
N GLU A 248 -21.50 6.05 16.79
CA GLU A 248 -20.55 5.11 16.19
C GLU A 248 -21.27 3.98 15.44
N ALA A 249 -22.40 3.49 15.96
CA ALA A 249 -23.22 2.48 15.30
C ALA A 249 -23.83 3.03 14.00
N TYR A 250 -24.35 4.26 14.02
CA TYR A 250 -24.82 4.92 12.80
C TYR A 250 -23.69 5.12 11.78
N ASN A 251 -22.51 5.59 12.19
CA ASN A 251 -21.39 5.77 11.26
C ASN A 251 -20.93 4.44 10.64
N ASN A 252 -20.81 3.37 11.44
CA ASN A 252 -20.40 2.07 10.92
C ASN A 252 -21.47 1.44 10.02
N MET A 253 -22.75 1.63 10.33
CA MET A 253 -23.87 1.27 9.46
C MET A 253 -23.83 2.04 8.13
N GLY A 254 -23.54 3.34 8.18
CA GLY A 254 -23.35 4.17 6.98
C GLY A 254 -22.21 3.66 6.08
N ASN A 255 -21.09 3.21 6.67
CA ASN A 255 -20.00 2.60 5.92
C ASN A 255 -20.44 1.33 5.17
N MET A 256 -21.26 0.49 5.81
CA MET A 256 -21.80 -0.72 5.18
C MET A 256 -22.76 -0.39 4.04
N PHE A 257 -23.64 0.60 4.22
CA PHE A 257 -24.51 1.06 3.14
C PHE A 257 -23.72 1.63 1.96
N LYS A 258 -22.65 2.40 2.23
CA LYS A 258 -21.74 2.89 1.18
C LYS A 258 -21.09 1.74 0.40
N GLU A 259 -20.57 0.73 1.08
CA GLU A 259 -19.97 -0.45 0.44
C GLU A 259 -20.98 -1.22 -0.43
N CYS A 260 -22.25 -1.27 0.01
CA CYS A 260 -23.35 -1.84 -0.75
C CYS A 260 -23.89 -0.91 -1.86
N SER A 261 -23.21 0.21 -2.15
CA SER A 261 -23.63 1.25 -3.09
C SER A 261 -25.00 1.89 -2.77
N ASN A 262 -25.48 1.76 -1.53
CA ASN A 262 -26.72 2.36 -1.06
C ASN A 262 -26.46 3.74 -0.44
N THR A 263 -26.21 4.72 -1.31
CA THR A 263 -25.69 6.04 -0.89
C THR A 263 -26.68 6.89 -0.09
N GLY A 264 -27.99 6.73 -0.30
CA GLY A 264 -29.01 7.52 0.41
C GLY A 264 -29.03 7.20 1.90
N GLU A 265 -29.04 5.91 2.21
CA GLU A 265 -29.05 5.37 3.55
C GLU A 265 -27.71 5.65 4.25
N ALA A 266 -26.59 5.61 3.51
CA ALA A 266 -25.30 6.03 4.04
C ALA A 266 -25.32 7.50 4.49
N ILE A 267 -25.82 8.41 3.66
CA ILE A 267 -25.97 9.85 4.00
C ILE A 267 -26.84 10.02 5.24
N ALA A 268 -27.99 9.35 5.31
CA ALA A 268 -28.90 9.44 6.46
C ALA A 268 -28.23 8.96 7.75
N CYS A 269 -27.47 7.87 7.69
CA CYS A 269 -26.74 7.33 8.83
C CYS A 269 -25.64 8.29 9.30
N TYR A 270 -24.81 8.83 8.40
CA TYR A 270 -23.79 9.80 8.79
C TYR A 270 -24.40 11.10 9.33
N GLY A 271 -25.47 11.60 8.72
CA GLY A 271 -26.22 12.74 9.22
C GLY A 271 -26.73 12.52 10.65
N LYS A 272 -27.25 11.32 10.95
CA LYS A 272 -27.70 10.97 12.29
C LYS A 272 -26.55 10.88 13.29
N ALA A 273 -25.41 10.31 12.89
CA ALA A 273 -24.21 10.28 13.72
C ALA A 273 -23.71 11.70 14.08
N ILE A 274 -23.79 12.65 13.14
CA ILE A 274 -23.45 14.06 13.35
C ILE A 274 -24.46 14.75 14.28
N GLU A 275 -25.75 14.50 14.10
CA GLU A 275 -26.81 15.05 14.98
C GLU A 275 -26.58 14.64 16.45
N ILE A 276 -26.21 13.37 16.65
CA ILE A 276 -25.94 12.81 17.99
C ILE A 276 -24.62 13.34 18.55
N ASN A 277 -23.56 13.35 17.75
CA ASN A 277 -22.25 13.84 18.15
C ASN A 277 -21.67 14.81 17.10
N PRO A 278 -21.90 16.13 17.28
CA PRO A 278 -21.41 17.16 16.35
C PRO A 278 -19.88 17.27 16.27
N LYS A 279 -19.12 16.59 17.14
CA LYS A 279 -17.65 16.54 17.08
C LYS A 279 -17.11 15.26 16.45
N TYR A 280 -17.97 14.44 15.83
CA TYR A 280 -17.56 13.15 15.28
C TYR A 280 -16.95 13.27 13.88
N VAL A 281 -15.67 13.63 13.83
CA VAL A 281 -14.89 13.95 12.62
C VAL A 281 -15.03 12.91 11.50
N GLN A 282 -15.03 11.62 11.86
CA GLN A 282 -15.15 10.53 10.89
C GLN A 282 -16.47 10.60 10.10
N ALA A 283 -17.58 10.96 10.73
CA ALA A 283 -18.87 11.05 10.07
C ALA A 283 -18.93 12.21 9.05
N TYR A 284 -18.32 13.36 9.38
CA TYR A 284 -18.18 14.48 8.45
C TYR A 284 -17.35 14.09 7.22
N ASN A 285 -16.18 13.47 7.44
CA ASN A 285 -15.34 13.02 6.34
C ASN A 285 -16.03 11.95 5.47
N ASN A 286 -16.70 10.96 6.09
CA ASN A 286 -17.40 9.91 5.35
C ASN A 286 -18.58 10.46 4.54
N LEU A 287 -19.31 11.45 5.07
CA LEU A 287 -20.37 12.13 4.35
C LEU A 287 -19.82 12.89 3.13
N GLY A 288 -18.67 13.57 3.29
CA GLY A 288 -17.95 14.19 2.16
C GLY A 288 -17.63 13.18 1.05
N ILE A 289 -17.11 12.00 1.39
CA ILE A 289 -16.78 10.94 0.43
C ILE A 289 -18.02 10.47 -0.35
N VAL A 290 -19.15 10.29 0.32
CA VAL A 290 -20.39 9.85 -0.36
C VAL A 290 -20.95 10.93 -1.27
N LEU A 291 -20.88 12.21 -0.86
CA LEU A 291 -21.29 13.34 -1.69
C LEU A 291 -20.39 13.50 -2.92
N GLU A 292 -19.08 13.30 -2.75
CA GLU A 292 -18.12 13.27 -3.84
C GLU A 292 -18.46 12.17 -4.86
N ALA A 293 -18.77 10.95 -4.40
CA ALA A 293 -19.21 9.86 -5.25
C ALA A 293 -20.54 10.14 -5.99
N GLN A 294 -21.35 11.09 -5.49
CA GLN A 294 -22.56 11.60 -6.15
C GLN A 294 -22.30 12.84 -7.03
N GLU A 295 -21.04 13.19 -7.28
CA GLU A 295 -20.61 14.40 -8.01
C GLU A 295 -21.08 15.73 -7.37
N ARG A 296 -21.48 15.70 -6.09
CA ARG A 296 -21.90 16.88 -5.30
C ARG A 296 -20.69 17.51 -4.60
N ILE A 297 -19.71 17.90 -5.41
CA ILE A 297 -18.37 18.30 -4.96
C ILE A 297 -18.41 19.52 -4.02
N ASP A 298 -19.23 20.52 -4.32
CA ASP A 298 -19.35 21.73 -3.48
C ASP A 298 -19.80 21.40 -2.06
N GLU A 299 -20.72 20.45 -1.90
CA GLU A 299 -21.19 20.00 -0.59
C GLU A 299 -20.14 19.14 0.11
N ALA A 300 -19.45 18.26 -0.63
CA ALA A 300 -18.36 17.46 -0.08
C ALA A 300 -17.25 18.33 0.53
N ILE A 301 -16.84 19.40 -0.17
CA ILE A 301 -15.85 20.37 0.31
C ILE A 301 -16.27 20.98 1.65
N VAL A 302 -17.56 21.32 1.82
CA VAL A 302 -18.07 21.87 3.10
C VAL A 302 -17.86 20.86 4.23
N PHE A 303 -18.23 19.60 4.04
CA PHE A 303 -18.08 18.59 5.08
C PHE A 303 -16.62 18.26 5.41
N TYR A 304 -15.72 18.25 4.42
CA TYR A 304 -14.29 18.11 4.70
C TYR A 304 -13.73 19.31 5.48
N ARG A 305 -14.15 20.53 5.15
CA ARG A 305 -13.79 21.74 5.93
C ARG A 305 -14.30 21.67 7.36
N GLU A 306 -15.53 21.22 7.59
CA GLU A 306 -16.07 21.03 8.94
C GLU A 306 -15.28 19.96 9.72
N ALA A 307 -14.91 18.85 9.09
CA ALA A 307 -14.03 17.85 9.72
C ALA A 307 -12.71 18.47 10.21
N LEU A 308 -12.08 19.33 9.39
CA LEU A 308 -10.84 20.02 9.74
C LEU A 308 -11.01 21.15 10.77
N LYS A 309 -12.19 21.77 10.85
CA LYS A 309 -12.51 22.71 11.95
C LYS A 309 -12.56 22.00 13.29
N ILE A 310 -13.07 20.77 13.32
CA ILE A 310 -13.19 19.96 14.54
C ILE A 310 -11.83 19.37 14.93
N ASP A 311 -11.12 18.75 13.98
CA ASP A 311 -9.75 18.25 14.18
C ASP A 311 -8.81 18.70 13.04
N PRO A 312 -8.03 19.78 13.26
CA PRO A 312 -7.09 20.30 12.27
C PRO A 312 -5.96 19.35 11.89
N ARG A 313 -5.79 18.20 12.57
CA ARG A 313 -4.77 17.18 12.27
C ARG A 313 -5.35 15.94 11.59
N TYR A 314 -6.64 15.94 11.26
CA TYR A 314 -7.29 14.79 10.65
C TYR A 314 -6.86 14.57 9.20
N ALA A 315 -5.81 13.77 9.02
CA ALA A 315 -5.11 13.57 7.76
C ALA A 315 -6.01 13.17 6.57
N GLN A 316 -7.01 12.32 6.81
CA GLN A 316 -7.93 11.85 5.77
C GLN A 316 -8.79 12.98 5.18
N ALA A 317 -9.14 14.01 5.97
CA ALA A 317 -9.88 15.14 5.43
C ALA A 317 -8.99 16.01 4.52
N TYR A 318 -7.68 16.12 4.79
CA TYR A 318 -6.76 16.80 3.87
C TYR A 318 -6.58 16.02 2.57
N SER A 319 -6.38 14.69 2.65
CA SER A 319 -6.21 13.85 1.45
C SER A 319 -7.43 13.90 0.54
N ASN A 320 -8.62 14.10 1.10
CA ASN A 320 -9.86 14.20 0.33
C ASN A 320 -10.14 15.64 -0.11
N LEU A 321 -9.90 16.66 0.72
CA LEU A 321 -10.22 18.06 0.41
C LEU A 321 -9.33 18.66 -0.66
N VAL A 322 -8.01 18.46 -0.57
CA VAL A 322 -7.04 19.11 -1.47
C VAL A 322 -7.30 18.77 -2.94
N PRO A 323 -7.54 17.49 -3.33
CA PRO A 323 -7.95 17.17 -4.70
C PRO A 323 -9.23 17.88 -5.15
N GLN A 324 -10.22 18.04 -4.27
CA GLN A 324 -11.48 18.73 -4.62
C GLN A 324 -11.28 20.23 -4.84
N LEU A 325 -10.41 20.88 -4.05
CA LEU A 325 -10.03 22.27 -4.26
C LEU A 325 -9.28 22.44 -5.59
N GLN A 326 -8.37 21.51 -5.91
CA GLN A 326 -7.69 21.48 -7.20
C GLN A 326 -8.70 21.31 -8.36
N GLN A 327 -9.61 20.34 -8.26
CA GLN A 327 -10.61 20.03 -9.28
C GLN A 327 -11.62 21.16 -9.49
N THR A 328 -11.96 21.90 -8.44
CA THR A 328 -12.89 23.03 -8.51
C THR A 328 -12.21 24.37 -8.82
N CYS A 329 -10.89 24.37 -8.97
CA CYS A 329 -10.08 25.57 -9.07
C CYS A 329 -10.34 26.57 -7.92
N ASP A 330 -10.65 26.08 -6.72
CA ASP A 330 -10.78 26.88 -5.50
C ASP A 330 -9.40 27.06 -4.85
N TRP A 331 -8.68 28.09 -5.31
CA TRP A 331 -7.27 28.29 -4.93
C TRP A 331 -7.07 29.15 -3.69
N LYS A 332 -8.13 29.68 -3.09
CA LYS A 332 -8.04 30.67 -2.00
C LYS A 332 -7.27 30.16 -0.78
N GLU A 333 -7.50 28.90 -0.42
CA GLU A 333 -6.84 28.21 0.71
C GLU A 333 -5.98 27.01 0.26
N TYR A 334 -5.91 26.77 -1.05
CA TYR A 334 -5.25 25.60 -1.63
C TYR A 334 -3.77 25.48 -1.23
N GLY A 335 -3.02 26.59 -1.29
CA GLY A 335 -1.60 26.58 -0.92
C GLY A 335 -1.34 26.26 0.55
N GLU A 336 -2.17 26.80 1.46
CA GLU A 336 -2.05 26.51 2.90
C GLU A 336 -2.38 25.05 3.20
N LEU A 337 -3.49 24.54 2.66
CA LEU A 337 -3.92 23.17 2.92
C LEU A 337 -2.99 22.14 2.28
N THR A 338 -2.44 22.43 1.10
CA THR A 338 -1.43 21.60 0.46
C THR A 338 -0.17 21.49 1.32
N SER A 339 0.30 22.61 1.89
CA SER A 339 1.47 22.61 2.79
C SER A 339 1.24 21.75 4.05
N LYS A 340 0.01 21.72 4.57
CA LYS A 340 -0.36 20.86 5.71
C LYS A 340 -0.42 19.37 5.30
N LEU A 341 -0.99 19.06 4.14
CA LEU A 341 -0.99 17.71 3.58
C LEU A 341 0.45 17.21 3.34
N ASP A 342 1.33 18.08 2.86
CA ASP A 342 2.76 17.79 2.67
C ASP A 342 3.42 17.37 3.97
N ALA A 343 3.26 18.18 5.02
CA ALA A 343 3.83 17.91 6.34
C ALA A 343 3.30 16.60 6.95
N LEU A 344 2.00 16.33 6.83
CA LEU A 344 1.40 15.08 7.31
C LEU A 344 1.94 13.86 6.55
N THR A 345 2.11 13.99 5.23
CA THR A 345 2.70 12.94 4.40
C THR A 345 4.16 12.71 4.76
N ASP A 346 4.95 13.76 4.98
CA ASP A 346 6.35 13.65 5.38
C ASP A 346 6.51 12.94 6.73
N ILE A 347 5.61 13.23 7.68
CA ILE A 347 5.58 12.54 8.98
C ILE A 347 5.27 11.05 8.77
N ALA A 348 4.25 10.72 7.98
CA ALA A 348 3.89 9.33 7.69
C ALA A 348 5.05 8.57 7.03
N LEU A 349 5.67 9.15 6.00
CA LEU A 349 6.81 8.55 5.29
C LEU A 349 8.02 8.34 6.22
N LYS A 350 8.33 9.31 7.09
CA LYS A 350 9.42 9.18 8.08
C LYS A 350 9.18 8.06 9.08
N ASN A 351 7.92 7.81 9.44
CA ASN A 351 7.53 6.72 10.34
C ASN A 351 7.48 5.35 9.63
N GLY A 352 7.59 5.33 8.29
CA GLY A 352 7.41 4.11 7.49
C GLY A 352 5.95 3.74 7.26
N ASP A 353 5.02 4.64 7.58
CA ASP A 353 3.59 4.47 7.37
C ASP A 353 3.22 4.72 5.89
N LYS A 354 2.00 4.32 5.51
CA LYS A 354 1.41 4.66 4.21
C LYS A 354 1.25 6.20 4.12
N ALA A 355 1.68 6.80 3.02
CA ALA A 355 1.47 8.22 2.77
C ALA A 355 -0.02 8.60 2.85
N VAL A 356 -0.28 9.81 3.36
CA VAL A 356 -1.64 10.35 3.51
C VAL A 356 -2.25 10.64 2.15
N GLU A 357 -1.48 11.27 1.28
CA GLU A 357 -1.86 11.49 -0.12
C GLU A 357 -1.63 10.24 -0.97
N ASP A 358 -2.43 10.09 -2.03
CA ASP A 358 -2.24 9.03 -3.01
C ASP A 358 -1.24 9.40 -4.12
N PRO A 359 -0.65 8.39 -4.81
CA PRO A 359 0.38 8.62 -5.81
C PRO A 359 -0.10 9.46 -7.01
N PHE A 360 -1.38 9.36 -7.41
CA PHE A 360 -1.90 10.14 -8.52
C PHE A 360 -2.03 11.61 -8.14
N THR A 361 -2.61 11.90 -6.97
CA THR A 361 -2.68 13.27 -6.44
C THR A 361 -1.29 13.89 -6.25
N SER A 362 -0.30 13.12 -5.81
CA SER A 362 1.08 13.61 -5.70
C SER A 362 1.63 14.04 -7.07
N LEU A 363 1.46 13.21 -8.11
CA LEU A 363 1.92 13.54 -9.47
C LEU A 363 1.23 14.80 -10.02
N THR A 364 -0.04 15.02 -9.72
CA THR A 364 -0.79 16.18 -10.24
C THR A 364 -0.45 17.50 -9.55
N ARG A 365 0.32 17.47 -8.45
CA ARG A 365 0.64 18.68 -7.67
C ARG A 365 2.13 18.88 -7.39
N CYS A 366 2.94 17.83 -7.44
CA CYS A 366 4.33 17.85 -7.03
C CYS A 366 5.25 17.36 -8.16
N ALA A 367 6.15 18.24 -8.60
CA ALA A 367 7.16 17.93 -9.61
C ALA A 367 8.39 17.20 -9.05
N ASP A 368 8.49 16.97 -7.74
CA ASP A 368 9.64 16.29 -7.13
C ASP A 368 9.55 14.76 -7.33
N PRO A 369 10.40 14.16 -8.19
CA PRO A 369 10.34 12.72 -8.46
C PRO A 369 10.70 11.88 -7.23
N ALA A 370 11.53 12.37 -6.31
CA ALA A 370 11.90 11.64 -5.10
C ALA A 370 10.70 11.50 -4.16
N ARG A 371 9.90 12.57 -4.03
CA ARG A 371 8.65 12.57 -3.27
C ARG A 371 7.64 11.61 -3.90
N ASN A 372 7.41 11.73 -5.20
CA ASN A 372 6.48 10.87 -5.94
C ASN A 372 6.83 9.38 -5.77
N PHE A 373 8.12 9.03 -5.86
CA PHE A 373 8.61 7.67 -5.62
C PHE A 373 8.35 7.19 -4.18
N ALA A 374 8.67 8.02 -3.17
CA ALA A 374 8.47 7.65 -1.77
C ALA A 374 6.99 7.39 -1.45
N ILE A 375 6.09 8.20 -2.00
CA ILE A 375 4.64 8.04 -1.86
C ILE A 375 4.19 6.74 -2.54
N ALA A 376 4.55 6.54 -3.81
CA ALA A 376 4.22 5.33 -4.56
C ALA A 376 4.68 4.06 -3.81
N ALA A 377 5.94 4.02 -3.38
CA ALA A 377 6.51 2.89 -2.63
C ALA A 377 5.77 2.62 -1.30
N SER A 378 5.31 3.67 -0.60
CA SER A 378 4.51 3.50 0.62
C SER A 378 3.13 2.91 0.34
N TRP A 379 2.51 3.27 -0.80
CA TRP A 379 1.20 2.77 -1.20
C TRP A 379 1.24 1.32 -1.67
N VAL A 380 2.29 0.90 -2.39
CA VAL A 380 2.47 -0.51 -2.79
C VAL A 380 2.55 -1.42 -1.57
N LYS A 381 3.26 -1.02 -0.50
CA LYS A 381 3.29 -1.82 0.74
C LYS A 381 1.89 -2.10 1.28
N ALA A 382 1.00 -1.10 1.24
CA ALA A 382 -0.39 -1.27 1.64
C ALA A 382 -1.20 -2.19 0.69
N VAL A 383 -0.82 -2.27 -0.59
CA VAL A 383 -1.38 -3.25 -1.55
C VAL A 383 -0.86 -4.67 -1.27
N ILE A 384 0.41 -4.84 -0.94
CA ILE A 384 1.05 -6.15 -0.71
C ILE A 384 0.61 -6.75 0.63
N ASN A 385 0.48 -5.95 1.70
CA ASN A 385 0.24 -6.47 3.04
C ASN A 385 -0.97 -7.43 3.14
N PRO A 386 -2.16 -7.10 2.59
CA PRO A 386 -3.33 -8.00 2.65
C PRO A 386 -3.16 -9.30 1.85
N ILE A 387 -2.34 -9.29 0.80
CA ILE A 387 -2.14 -10.44 -0.09
C ILE A 387 -0.88 -11.25 0.23
N SER A 388 0.00 -10.75 1.11
CA SER A 388 1.23 -11.44 1.53
C SER A 388 0.97 -12.81 2.18
N SER A 389 -0.23 -13.02 2.72
CA SER A 389 -0.69 -14.29 3.29
C SER A 389 -1.13 -15.30 2.23
N LEU A 390 -1.48 -14.84 1.02
CA LEU A 390 -1.80 -15.69 -0.13
C LEU A 390 -0.48 -16.24 -0.68
N ARG A 391 0.09 -17.25 -0.02
CA ARG A 391 1.31 -17.94 -0.47
C ARG A 391 1.06 -18.59 -1.84
N MET A 392 1.32 -17.85 -2.91
CA MET A 392 1.22 -18.31 -4.29
C MET A 392 2.61 -18.30 -4.92
N ASN A 393 3.07 -19.47 -5.35
CA ASN A 393 4.32 -19.62 -6.08
C ASN A 393 3.99 -20.17 -7.47
N PHE A 394 4.29 -19.38 -8.49
CA PHE A 394 4.26 -19.79 -9.88
C PHE A 394 5.68 -20.22 -10.29
N SER A 395 5.81 -21.33 -11.01
CA SER A 395 7.10 -21.75 -11.60
C SER A 395 7.07 -21.45 -13.09
N PHE A 396 8.18 -20.94 -13.59
CA PHE A 396 8.37 -20.60 -15.00
C PHE A 396 9.52 -21.41 -15.62
N ASP A 397 10.03 -22.42 -14.90
CA ASP A 397 11.23 -23.18 -15.27
C ASP A 397 11.05 -23.95 -16.60
N GLU A 398 9.82 -24.35 -16.90
CA GLU A 398 9.44 -25.03 -18.15
C GLU A 398 9.14 -24.05 -19.31
N ARG A 399 9.17 -22.73 -19.09
CA ARG A 399 8.72 -21.71 -20.07
C ARG A 399 9.81 -21.07 -20.92
N ILE A 400 11.03 -21.62 -20.94
CA ILE A 400 12.07 -21.17 -21.88
C ILE A 400 12.71 -22.39 -22.51
N THR A 401 12.06 -22.95 -23.54
CA THR A 401 12.69 -23.78 -24.59
C THR A 401 11.71 -23.99 -25.75
N SER A 402 11.81 -23.20 -26.82
CA SER A 402 11.54 -23.53 -28.24
C SER A 402 11.11 -22.28 -29.03
N GLU A 403 11.05 -22.39 -30.36
CA GLU A 403 10.60 -21.40 -31.35
C GLU A 403 9.09 -21.01 -31.21
N SER A 404 8.55 -20.93 -30.00
CA SER A 404 7.15 -20.60 -29.71
C SER A 404 6.89 -19.08 -29.71
N LYS A 405 5.67 -18.68 -30.10
CA LYS A 405 5.19 -17.28 -30.03
C LYS A 405 5.20 -16.76 -28.59
N ILE A 406 5.48 -15.46 -28.43
CA ILE A 406 5.42 -14.77 -27.14
C ILE A 406 3.97 -14.38 -26.83
N THR A 407 3.48 -14.73 -25.66
CA THR A 407 2.13 -14.36 -25.21
C THR A 407 2.18 -13.10 -24.35
N VAL A 408 1.59 -12.01 -24.86
CA VAL A 408 1.47 -10.71 -24.18
C VAL A 408 0.06 -10.58 -23.59
N GLY A 409 -0.02 -10.35 -22.29
CA GLY A 409 -1.27 -10.08 -21.59
C GLY A 409 -1.40 -8.60 -21.24
N TYR A 410 -2.46 -7.92 -21.68
CA TYR A 410 -2.79 -6.55 -21.27
C TYR A 410 -3.88 -6.57 -20.19
N LEU A 411 -3.62 -5.92 -19.06
CA LEU A 411 -4.50 -5.88 -17.90
C LEU A 411 -5.04 -4.46 -17.69
N SER A 412 -6.37 -4.29 -17.72
CA SER A 412 -6.97 -2.96 -17.53
C SER A 412 -8.43 -2.98 -17.09
N LYS A 413 -8.86 -1.93 -16.41
CA LYS A 413 -10.30 -1.59 -16.25
C LYS A 413 -10.85 -0.91 -17.50
N ASP A 414 -9.98 -0.32 -18.30
CA ASP A 414 -10.34 0.74 -19.24
C ASP A 414 -10.42 0.29 -20.69
N PHE A 415 -10.64 -1.01 -20.91
CA PHE A 415 -11.11 -1.57 -22.18
C PHE A 415 -12.59 -1.22 -22.39
N ARG A 416 -12.84 0.06 -22.66
CA ARG A 416 -14.14 0.76 -22.77
C ARG A 416 -13.91 2.12 -23.43
N ASN A 417 -14.93 2.97 -23.56
CA ASN A 417 -14.77 4.35 -24.06
C ASN A 417 -13.97 5.21 -23.06
N HIS A 418 -12.63 5.11 -23.13
CA HIS A 418 -11.68 5.69 -22.20
C HIS A 418 -10.36 6.04 -22.92
N PRO A 419 -9.59 7.05 -22.48
CA PRO A 419 -8.32 7.43 -23.09
C PRO A 419 -7.36 6.28 -23.39
N VAL A 420 -7.21 5.30 -22.50
CA VAL A 420 -6.36 4.11 -22.75
C VAL A 420 -6.79 3.38 -24.03
N SER A 421 -8.07 3.07 -24.17
CA SER A 421 -8.60 2.42 -25.37
C SER A 421 -8.53 3.33 -26.60
N HIS A 422 -8.69 4.64 -26.43
CA HIS A 422 -8.57 5.59 -27.53
C HIS A 422 -7.15 5.67 -28.10
N LEU A 423 -6.14 5.52 -27.25
CA LEU A 423 -4.73 5.60 -27.65
C LEU A 423 -4.25 4.26 -28.22
N MET A 424 -4.63 3.15 -27.57
CA MET A 424 -4.09 1.82 -27.86
C MET A 424 -4.93 0.99 -28.83
N LEU A 425 -6.07 1.49 -29.33
CA LEU A 425 -7.08 0.68 -30.03
C LEU A 425 -6.46 -0.28 -31.07
N ASN A 426 -5.63 0.25 -31.96
CA ASN A 426 -5.02 -0.53 -33.03
C ASN A 426 -3.84 -1.38 -32.57
N VAL A 427 -3.20 -1.05 -31.44
CA VAL A 427 -2.04 -1.81 -30.92
C VAL A 427 -2.42 -3.26 -30.73
N PHE A 428 -3.61 -3.53 -30.17
CA PHE A 428 -4.05 -4.89 -29.90
C PHE A 428 -4.11 -5.72 -31.18
N GLY A 429 -4.56 -5.15 -32.30
CA GLY A 429 -4.74 -5.78 -33.61
C GLY A 429 -3.49 -5.85 -34.50
N LEU A 430 -2.49 -4.99 -34.26
CA LEU A 430 -1.31 -4.83 -35.12
C LEU A 430 -0.10 -5.65 -34.71
N HIS A 431 -0.17 -6.40 -33.60
CA HIS A 431 0.87 -7.36 -33.24
C HIS A 431 1.03 -8.41 -34.34
N ARG A 432 2.28 -8.76 -34.65
CA ARG A 432 2.62 -9.80 -35.63
C ARG A 432 2.20 -11.18 -35.11
N ARG A 433 1.05 -11.66 -35.57
CA ARG A 433 0.44 -12.91 -35.07
C ARG A 433 1.26 -14.15 -35.31
N ASP A 434 2.21 -14.14 -36.21
CA ASP A 434 3.18 -15.21 -36.41
C ASP A 434 4.23 -15.29 -35.29
N GLU A 435 4.44 -14.19 -34.55
CA GLU A 435 5.42 -14.06 -33.46
C GLU A 435 4.77 -13.88 -32.08
N PHE A 436 3.54 -13.33 -32.01
CA PHE A 436 2.87 -12.96 -30.76
C PHE A 436 1.45 -13.50 -30.64
N ASN A 437 1.05 -13.86 -29.42
CA ASN A 437 -0.34 -13.97 -29.00
C ASN A 437 -0.68 -12.76 -28.10
N VAL A 438 -1.86 -12.16 -28.26
CA VAL A 438 -2.29 -10.98 -27.51
C VAL A 438 -3.56 -11.27 -26.74
N PHE A 439 -3.46 -11.27 -25.42
CA PHE A 439 -4.57 -11.49 -24.51
C PHE A 439 -4.93 -10.20 -23.78
N CYS A 440 -6.22 -9.97 -23.55
CA CYS A 440 -6.74 -8.82 -22.83
C CYS A 440 -7.57 -9.28 -21.62
N TYR A 441 -7.22 -8.79 -20.42
CA TYR A 441 -7.89 -9.09 -19.16
C TYR A 441 -8.61 -7.84 -18.64
N SER A 442 -9.94 -7.84 -18.69
CA SER A 442 -10.76 -6.73 -18.24
C SER A 442 -11.32 -6.96 -16.85
N TYR A 443 -11.17 -6.00 -15.95
CA TYR A 443 -11.97 -5.90 -14.72
C TYR A 443 -12.91 -4.69 -14.72
N GLY A 444 -13.00 -3.97 -15.83
CA GLY A 444 -14.03 -2.96 -16.08
C GLY A 444 -15.33 -3.57 -16.58
N GLN A 445 -16.42 -2.84 -16.34
CA GLN A 445 -17.73 -3.16 -16.93
C GLN A 445 -17.67 -2.98 -18.45
N ASP A 446 -18.29 -3.92 -19.17
CA ASP A 446 -18.55 -3.77 -20.60
C ASP A 446 -19.56 -2.63 -20.81
N ASP A 447 -19.09 -1.52 -21.39
CA ASP A 447 -19.88 -0.33 -21.68
C ASP A 447 -20.57 -0.37 -23.04
N LYS A 448 -20.46 -1.49 -23.76
CA LYS A 448 -21.01 -1.69 -25.11
C LYS A 448 -20.51 -0.68 -26.14
N SER A 449 -19.38 -0.03 -25.88
CA SER A 449 -18.76 0.88 -26.83
C SER A 449 -18.12 0.12 -27.98
N GLY A 450 -18.01 0.78 -29.14
CA GLY A 450 -17.24 0.27 -30.27
C GLY A 450 -15.77 0.01 -29.92
N TYR A 451 -15.21 0.71 -28.93
CA TYR A 451 -13.87 0.44 -28.42
C TYR A 451 -13.79 -0.95 -27.76
N ARG A 452 -14.71 -1.27 -26.85
CA ARG A 452 -14.75 -2.58 -26.17
C ARG A 452 -14.96 -3.72 -27.17
N GLU A 453 -15.90 -3.54 -28.10
CA GLU A 453 -16.15 -4.50 -29.17
C GLU A 453 -14.88 -4.73 -30.01
N ARG A 454 -14.24 -3.65 -30.47
CA ARG A 454 -13.06 -3.74 -31.32
C ARG A 454 -11.87 -4.39 -30.62
N ILE A 455 -11.59 -4.02 -29.37
CA ILE A 455 -10.51 -4.65 -28.59
C ILE A 455 -10.77 -6.16 -28.44
N THR A 456 -12.02 -6.56 -28.21
CA THR A 456 -12.42 -7.98 -28.09
C THR A 456 -12.22 -8.74 -29.40
N GLN A 457 -12.44 -8.09 -30.55
CA GLN A 457 -12.23 -8.67 -31.88
C GLN A 457 -10.76 -8.74 -32.28
N ASP A 458 -9.97 -7.73 -31.90
CA ASP A 458 -8.60 -7.56 -32.36
C ASP A 458 -7.57 -8.31 -31.51
N CYS A 459 -7.91 -8.74 -30.28
CA CYS A 459 -7.06 -9.61 -29.48
C CYS A 459 -7.35 -11.09 -29.72
N ASP A 460 -6.37 -11.96 -29.46
CA ASP A 460 -6.50 -13.41 -29.61
C ASP A 460 -7.36 -14.03 -28.49
N LYS A 461 -7.43 -13.38 -27.33
CA LYS A 461 -8.30 -13.75 -26.20
C LYS A 461 -8.72 -12.54 -25.39
N PHE A 462 -10.00 -12.45 -25.05
CA PHE A 462 -10.53 -11.45 -24.12
C PHE A 462 -11.18 -12.13 -22.92
N THR A 463 -10.74 -11.81 -21.71
CA THR A 463 -11.22 -12.42 -20.47
C THR A 463 -11.79 -11.36 -19.52
N ASP A 464 -13.06 -11.50 -19.12
CA ASP A 464 -13.65 -10.71 -18.02
C ASP A 464 -13.29 -11.35 -16.68
N ILE A 465 -12.49 -10.64 -15.88
CA ILE A 465 -12.02 -11.06 -14.55
C ILE A 465 -12.64 -10.22 -13.42
N ARG A 466 -13.69 -9.44 -13.69
CA ARG A 466 -14.31 -8.53 -12.71
C ARG A 466 -14.82 -9.26 -11.47
N ARG A 467 -15.36 -10.47 -11.64
CA ARG A 467 -15.89 -11.30 -10.55
C ARG A 467 -14.83 -12.19 -9.87
N MET A 468 -13.60 -12.19 -10.38
CA MET A 468 -12.52 -12.98 -9.80
C MET A 468 -11.82 -12.16 -8.72
N GLY A 469 -11.46 -12.78 -7.59
CA GLY A 469 -10.52 -12.20 -6.63
C GLY A 469 -9.10 -12.06 -7.24
N HIS A 470 -8.18 -11.39 -6.55
CA HIS A 470 -6.81 -11.21 -7.07
C HIS A 470 -6.11 -12.55 -7.35
N ALA A 471 -6.27 -13.52 -6.45
CA ALA A 471 -5.69 -14.86 -6.60
C ALA A 471 -6.23 -15.62 -7.81
N ASP A 472 -7.55 -15.61 -8.03
CA ASP A 472 -8.16 -16.35 -9.13
C ASP A 472 -7.86 -15.70 -10.49
N ALA A 473 -7.82 -14.36 -10.54
CA ALA A 473 -7.36 -13.64 -11.71
C ALA A 473 -5.89 -13.95 -12.03
N ALA A 474 -5.01 -13.97 -11.03
CA ALA A 474 -3.61 -14.35 -11.19
C ALA A 474 -3.45 -15.80 -11.69
N LYS A 475 -4.20 -16.75 -11.11
CA LYS A 475 -4.21 -18.15 -11.59
C LYS A 475 -4.70 -18.25 -13.03
N CYS A 476 -5.72 -17.49 -13.41
CA CYS A 476 -6.23 -17.45 -14.79
C CYS A 476 -5.15 -16.97 -15.76
N ILE A 477 -4.46 -15.86 -15.44
CA ILE A 477 -3.37 -15.31 -16.26
C ILE A 477 -2.22 -16.31 -16.38
N TYR A 478 -1.84 -16.94 -15.27
CA TYR A 478 -0.79 -17.95 -15.27
C TYR A 478 -1.17 -19.17 -16.12
N ALA A 479 -2.39 -19.71 -15.96
CA ALA A 479 -2.87 -20.87 -16.71
C ALA A 479 -2.94 -20.61 -18.22
N ASP A 480 -3.16 -19.36 -18.62
CA ASP A 480 -3.16 -18.93 -20.01
C ASP A 480 -1.77 -18.88 -20.66
N GLY A 481 -0.70 -19.07 -19.88
CA GLY A 481 0.65 -19.08 -20.44
C GLY A 481 1.19 -17.69 -20.77
N VAL A 482 0.74 -16.64 -20.10
CA VAL A 482 1.23 -15.26 -20.34
C VAL A 482 2.72 -15.17 -19.99
N ASP A 483 3.52 -14.67 -20.94
CA ASP A 483 4.96 -14.47 -20.81
C ASP A 483 5.28 -13.05 -20.34
N ILE A 484 4.60 -12.06 -20.92
CA ILE A 484 4.74 -10.63 -20.58
C ILE A 484 3.38 -10.10 -20.16
N LEU A 485 3.22 -9.75 -18.88
CA LEU A 485 2.02 -9.09 -18.38
C LEU A 485 2.24 -7.57 -18.33
N ILE A 486 1.39 -6.82 -19.02
CA ILE A 486 1.41 -5.36 -19.09
C ILE A 486 0.22 -4.81 -18.30
N ASP A 487 0.51 -4.12 -17.20
CA ASP A 487 -0.47 -3.32 -16.47
C ASP A 487 -0.66 -1.95 -17.13
N LEU A 488 -1.91 -1.61 -17.44
CA LEU A 488 -2.28 -0.35 -18.08
C LEU A 488 -2.97 0.62 -17.12
N MET A 489 -2.73 0.51 -15.81
CA MET A 489 -3.53 1.19 -14.80
C MET A 489 -2.70 1.90 -13.73
N GLY A 490 -1.64 1.31 -13.20
CA GLY A 490 -0.86 1.84 -12.07
C GLY A 490 -1.75 2.24 -10.89
N PHE A 491 -1.61 3.48 -10.40
CA PHE A 491 -2.46 4.01 -9.30
C PHE A 491 -3.69 4.80 -9.76
N THR A 492 -4.23 4.50 -10.94
CA THR A 492 -5.50 5.10 -11.37
C THR A 492 -6.73 4.42 -10.75
N GLY A 493 -7.88 5.09 -10.84
CA GLY A 493 -9.12 4.73 -10.15
C GLY A 493 -9.63 3.32 -10.42
N GLY A 494 -9.66 2.49 -9.37
CA GLY A 494 -10.13 1.10 -9.44
C GLY A 494 -9.06 0.11 -9.91
N SER A 495 -7.79 0.48 -9.87
CA SER A 495 -6.65 -0.41 -10.12
C SER A 495 -6.68 -1.68 -9.26
N ARG A 496 -6.09 -2.76 -9.79
CA ARG A 496 -5.98 -4.08 -9.15
C ARG A 496 -4.53 -4.58 -9.14
N LEU A 497 -3.59 -3.73 -8.72
CA LEU A 497 -2.16 -4.07 -8.62
C LEU A 497 -1.87 -5.35 -7.81
N GLY A 498 -2.78 -5.74 -6.91
CA GLY A 498 -2.68 -7.01 -6.19
C GLY A 498 -2.64 -8.26 -7.08
N ILE A 499 -3.14 -8.19 -8.32
CA ILE A 499 -2.99 -9.26 -9.32
C ILE A 499 -1.51 -9.39 -9.73
N CYS A 500 -0.87 -8.28 -10.10
CA CYS A 500 0.54 -8.25 -10.50
C CYS A 500 1.47 -8.56 -9.33
N ALA A 501 1.11 -8.19 -8.10
CA ALA A 501 1.88 -8.51 -6.90
C ALA A 501 1.98 -10.03 -6.63
N LEU A 502 1.03 -10.83 -7.12
CA LEU A 502 1.09 -12.30 -7.07
C LEU A 502 1.99 -12.90 -8.17
N ARG A 503 2.55 -12.06 -9.05
CA ARG A 503 3.47 -12.40 -10.13
C ARG A 503 3.03 -13.57 -11.02
N PRO A 504 1.84 -13.53 -11.67
CA PRO A 504 1.36 -14.61 -12.54
C PRO A 504 2.11 -14.77 -13.87
N ALA A 505 3.00 -13.83 -14.24
CA ALA A 505 3.84 -13.90 -15.43
C ALA A 505 5.33 -13.73 -15.05
N PRO A 506 6.26 -14.33 -15.81
CA PRO A 506 7.69 -14.23 -15.51
C PRO A 506 8.21 -12.80 -15.71
N ILE A 507 7.68 -12.07 -16.71
CA ILE A 507 7.98 -10.66 -16.97
C ILE A 507 6.72 -9.83 -16.74
N GLN A 508 6.85 -8.75 -15.98
CA GLN A 508 5.76 -7.79 -15.77
C GLN A 508 6.24 -6.36 -16.04
N ALA A 509 5.42 -5.60 -16.77
CA ALA A 509 5.68 -4.20 -17.05
C ALA A 509 4.46 -3.33 -16.73
N THR A 510 4.69 -2.07 -16.38
CA THR A 510 3.65 -1.04 -16.34
C THR A 510 3.79 -0.10 -17.55
N TYR A 511 2.66 0.33 -18.11
CA TYR A 511 2.66 1.18 -19.30
C TYR A 511 1.41 2.07 -19.39
N LEU A 512 1.63 3.31 -19.84
CA LEU A 512 0.64 4.27 -20.34
C LEU A 512 -0.38 4.81 -19.34
N GLY A 513 -1.14 3.96 -18.65
CA GLY A 513 -2.30 4.39 -17.87
C GLY A 513 -1.97 5.23 -16.63
N PHE A 514 -0.79 5.02 -16.05
CA PHE A 514 -0.29 5.81 -14.93
C PHE A 514 1.06 6.45 -15.29
N PRO A 515 1.17 7.79 -15.28
CA PRO A 515 2.36 8.49 -15.76
C PRO A 515 3.40 8.67 -14.65
N GLY A 516 3.84 7.57 -14.04
CA GLY A 516 4.88 7.58 -13.02
C GLY A 516 5.23 6.17 -12.55
N THR A 517 6.23 6.08 -11.67
CA THR A 517 6.61 4.81 -11.03
C THR A 517 5.47 4.25 -10.18
N THR A 518 5.26 2.94 -10.23
CA THR A 518 4.42 2.28 -9.24
C THR A 518 5.14 2.14 -7.90
N GLY A 519 6.47 2.22 -7.85
CA GLY A 519 7.25 1.96 -6.64
C GLY A 519 7.19 0.49 -6.18
N ALA A 520 6.68 -0.41 -7.03
CA ALA A 520 6.54 -1.82 -6.76
C ALA A 520 7.79 -2.61 -7.18
N ASP A 521 8.16 -3.61 -6.38
CA ASP A 521 9.23 -4.57 -6.69
C ASP A 521 8.74 -5.74 -7.58
N PHE A 522 7.43 -5.84 -7.78
CA PHE A 522 6.82 -6.86 -8.64
C PHE A 522 6.65 -6.45 -10.11
N PHE A 523 6.97 -5.21 -10.48
CA PHE A 523 7.14 -4.84 -11.89
C PHE A 523 8.63 -4.82 -12.24
N ASP A 524 9.00 -5.54 -13.30
CA ASP A 524 10.38 -5.61 -13.75
C ASP A 524 10.72 -4.37 -14.59
N TYR A 525 9.75 -3.86 -15.35
CA TYR A 525 9.93 -2.80 -16.32
C TYR A 525 8.84 -1.73 -16.33
N ILE A 526 9.20 -0.53 -16.77
CA ILE A 526 8.27 0.52 -17.21
C ILE A 526 8.58 0.86 -18.67
N ILE A 527 7.53 0.85 -19.51
CA ILE A 527 7.66 1.27 -20.92
C ILE A 527 7.51 2.79 -20.98
N THR A 528 8.56 3.46 -21.45
CA THR A 528 8.71 4.91 -21.38
C THR A 528 9.55 5.44 -22.55
N ASP A 529 10.03 6.69 -22.53
CA ASP A 529 11.03 7.23 -23.46
C ASP A 529 12.02 8.18 -22.76
N SER A 530 13.10 8.52 -23.45
CA SER A 530 14.19 9.34 -22.89
C SER A 530 13.83 10.81 -22.66
N ILE A 531 12.73 11.30 -23.25
CA ILE A 531 12.28 12.68 -23.09
C ILE A 531 11.42 12.79 -21.83
N VAL A 532 10.41 11.92 -21.67
CA VAL A 532 9.50 11.95 -20.53
C VAL A 532 10.14 11.39 -19.26
N THR A 533 11.04 10.42 -19.39
CA THR A 533 11.85 9.87 -18.28
C THR A 533 13.33 9.85 -18.67
N PRO A 534 14.07 10.94 -18.44
CA PRO A 534 15.51 10.96 -18.67
C PRO A 534 16.23 9.98 -17.73
N GLU A 535 17.40 9.49 -18.13
CA GLU A 535 18.14 8.43 -17.41
C GLU A 535 18.45 8.79 -15.94
N ASN A 536 18.67 10.07 -15.65
CA ASN A 536 18.92 10.54 -14.29
C ASN A 536 17.69 10.39 -13.35
N HIS A 537 16.50 10.11 -13.88
CA HIS A 537 15.32 9.79 -13.08
C HIS A 537 15.30 8.35 -12.60
N ALA A 538 16.17 7.45 -13.09
CA ALA A 538 16.16 6.03 -12.74
C ALA A 538 16.24 5.75 -11.23
N ALA A 539 16.86 6.64 -10.45
CA ALA A 539 16.92 6.54 -8.98
C ALA A 539 15.54 6.70 -8.29
N TYR A 540 14.54 7.21 -9.00
CA TYR A 540 13.18 7.48 -8.52
C TYR A 540 12.15 6.52 -9.12
N TYR A 541 12.59 5.39 -9.67
CA TYR A 541 11.74 4.34 -10.19
C TYR A 541 12.18 3.00 -9.59
N SER A 542 11.23 2.14 -9.25
CA SER A 542 11.54 0.75 -8.88
C SER A 542 11.73 -0.11 -10.12
N GLU A 543 11.06 0.24 -11.22
CA GLU A 543 11.08 -0.47 -12.48
C GLU A 543 12.29 -0.09 -13.34
N LYS A 544 12.78 -1.03 -14.16
CA LYS A 544 13.80 -0.73 -15.16
C LYS A 544 13.17 -0.09 -16.40
N PHE A 545 13.88 0.87 -17.00
CA PHE A 545 13.37 1.56 -18.18
C PHE A 545 13.46 0.71 -19.44
N VAL A 546 12.33 0.60 -20.15
CA VAL A 546 12.28 0.19 -21.56
C VAL A 546 11.95 1.44 -22.36
N CYS A 547 12.98 2.11 -22.85
CA CYS A 547 12.85 3.35 -23.61
C CYS A 547 12.46 3.05 -25.07
N MET A 548 11.27 3.49 -25.46
CA MET A 548 10.84 3.53 -26.85
C MET A 548 11.72 4.52 -27.64
N PRO A 549 12.04 4.22 -28.90
CA PRO A 549 13.03 4.99 -29.66
C PRO A 549 12.58 6.41 -30.01
N HIS A 550 11.28 6.72 -29.88
CA HIS A 550 10.72 8.01 -30.29
C HIS A 550 9.82 8.61 -29.21
N CYS A 551 8.69 7.97 -28.93
CA CYS A 551 7.71 8.41 -27.94
C CYS A 551 7.12 7.17 -27.27
N PHE A 552 6.95 7.21 -25.95
CA PHE A 552 6.29 6.16 -25.21
C PHE A 552 4.80 6.10 -25.53
N GLN A 553 4.18 7.25 -25.82
CA GLN A 553 2.75 7.35 -26.05
C GLN A 553 2.41 6.96 -27.48
N VAL A 554 1.53 5.96 -27.61
CA VAL A 554 0.87 5.61 -28.87
C VAL A 554 -0.42 6.41 -29.04
N ASN A 555 -0.84 6.63 -30.29
CA ASN A 555 -2.14 7.22 -30.60
C ASN A 555 -2.80 6.46 -31.75
N ASP A 556 -4.13 6.31 -31.70
CA ASP A 556 -4.88 5.66 -32.77
C ASP A 556 -5.01 6.61 -33.96
N ASN A 557 -4.41 6.23 -35.08
CA ASN A 557 -4.46 6.97 -36.34
C ASN A 557 -5.75 6.77 -37.14
N THR A 558 -6.68 5.94 -36.66
CA THR A 558 -7.98 5.67 -37.31
C THR A 558 -9.15 6.39 -36.66
N GLN A 559 -8.88 7.30 -35.72
CA GLN A 559 -9.93 8.09 -35.06
C GLN A 559 -10.72 8.92 -36.07
N ALA A 560 -12.02 8.60 -36.19
CA ALA A 560 -12.92 9.32 -37.07
C ALA A 560 -13.04 10.80 -36.65
N ILE A 561 -12.96 11.70 -37.62
CA ILE A 561 -13.24 13.13 -37.44
C ILE A 561 -14.55 13.41 -38.17
N SER A 562 -15.48 14.09 -37.48
CA SER A 562 -16.77 14.43 -38.06
C SER A 562 -16.61 15.42 -39.23
N ASP A 563 -17.38 15.19 -40.31
CA ASP A 563 -17.49 16.11 -41.45
C ASP A 563 -18.37 17.33 -41.14
N LYS A 564 -18.96 17.38 -39.93
CA LYS A 564 -19.77 18.51 -39.51
C LYS A 564 -18.93 19.79 -39.49
N GLU A 565 -19.36 20.78 -40.27
CA GLU A 565 -18.78 22.12 -40.30
C GLU A 565 -19.34 22.96 -39.14
N TRP A 566 -18.57 23.03 -38.07
CA TRP A 566 -18.89 23.91 -36.94
C TRP A 566 -18.48 25.35 -37.24
N LYS A 567 -19.25 26.31 -36.74
CA LYS A 567 -18.95 27.75 -36.78
C LYS A 567 -18.52 28.24 -35.40
N PRO A 568 -17.70 29.31 -35.31
CA PRO A 568 -17.34 29.90 -34.02
C PRO A 568 -18.55 30.20 -33.11
N ALA A 569 -19.63 30.72 -33.71
CA ALA A 569 -20.86 31.05 -33.00
C ALA A 569 -21.57 29.83 -32.35
N ASP A 570 -21.37 28.61 -32.87
CA ASP A 570 -21.96 27.40 -32.29
C ASP A 570 -21.40 27.09 -30.89
N PHE A 571 -20.25 27.66 -30.55
CA PHE A 571 -19.57 27.48 -29.27
C PHE A 571 -19.36 28.79 -28.49
N GLY A 572 -20.04 29.87 -28.89
CA GLY A 572 -19.89 31.18 -28.26
C GLY A 572 -18.51 31.80 -28.45
N LEU A 573 -17.79 31.41 -29.50
CA LEU A 573 -16.49 31.97 -29.86
C LEU A 573 -16.68 33.23 -30.72
N PRO A 574 -15.76 34.21 -30.61
CA PRO A 574 -15.81 35.39 -31.46
C PRO A 574 -15.59 35.02 -32.94
N GLN A 575 -16.19 35.79 -33.84
CA GLN A 575 -15.98 35.60 -35.28
C GLN A 575 -14.58 36.06 -35.72
N ASP A 576 -14.06 37.10 -35.07
CA ASP A 576 -12.73 37.66 -35.28
C ASP A 576 -11.95 37.63 -33.95
N GLY A 577 -10.73 37.12 -33.96
CA GLY A 577 -9.86 37.04 -32.78
C GLY A 577 -9.15 35.69 -32.67
N PHE A 578 -8.01 35.68 -31.97
CA PHE A 578 -7.19 34.48 -31.82
C PHE A 578 -7.77 33.56 -30.73
N VAL A 579 -8.02 32.30 -31.05
CA VAL A 579 -8.59 31.30 -30.15
C VAL A 579 -7.49 30.41 -29.60
N PHE A 580 -7.04 30.71 -28.38
CA PHE A 580 -6.29 29.74 -27.60
C PHE A 580 -7.24 28.66 -27.07
N CYS A 581 -6.81 27.40 -26.99
CA CYS A 581 -7.62 26.34 -26.38
C CYS A 581 -6.84 25.51 -25.37
N SER A 582 -7.52 24.98 -24.36
CA SER A 582 -7.01 23.92 -23.49
C SER A 582 -8.16 23.02 -23.08
N PHE A 583 -8.28 21.85 -23.70
CA PHE A 583 -9.32 20.87 -23.37
C PHE A 583 -8.87 19.87 -22.29
N ASN A 584 -8.05 20.36 -21.37
CA ASN A 584 -7.61 19.63 -20.19
C ASN A 584 -8.68 19.66 -19.08
N GLN A 585 -8.64 18.64 -18.21
CA GLN A 585 -9.49 18.61 -17.01
C GLN A 585 -9.12 19.74 -16.06
N ALA A 586 -10.10 20.26 -15.31
CA ALA A 586 -9.92 21.43 -14.46
C ALA A 586 -8.79 21.25 -13.41
N TYR A 587 -8.63 20.05 -12.85
CA TYR A 587 -7.56 19.77 -11.87
C TYR A 587 -6.14 19.91 -12.45
N LYS A 588 -5.97 19.93 -13.77
CA LYS A 588 -4.69 20.19 -14.45
C LYS A 588 -4.31 21.67 -14.48
N ILE A 589 -5.30 22.54 -14.30
CA ILE A 589 -5.13 23.98 -14.33
C ILE A 589 -4.73 24.40 -12.91
N GLU A 590 -3.45 24.72 -12.74
CA GLU A 590 -2.88 25.19 -11.47
C GLU A 590 -2.55 26.69 -11.52
N PRO A 591 -2.48 27.38 -10.37
CA PRO A 591 -2.36 28.83 -10.31
C PRO A 591 -1.20 29.42 -11.14
N VAL A 592 -0.02 28.79 -11.14
CA VAL A 592 1.17 29.29 -11.83
C VAL A 592 0.98 29.21 -13.35
N MET A 593 0.49 28.09 -13.88
CA MET A 593 0.19 27.99 -15.31
C MET A 593 -0.96 28.91 -15.72
N PHE A 594 -1.94 29.10 -14.84
CA PHE A 594 -3.03 30.04 -15.09
C PHE A 594 -2.52 31.49 -15.14
N ASP A 595 -1.55 31.88 -14.31
CA ASP A 595 -0.87 33.18 -14.39
C ASP A 595 -0.27 33.38 -15.79
N VAL A 596 0.45 32.38 -16.31
CA VAL A 596 1.06 32.41 -17.65
C VAL A 596 -0.01 32.57 -18.74
N TRP A 597 -1.11 31.83 -18.66
CA TRP A 597 -2.22 31.98 -19.62
C TRP A 597 -2.84 33.38 -19.55
N MET A 598 -3.01 33.95 -18.36
CA MET A 598 -3.54 35.31 -18.22
C MET A 598 -2.57 36.37 -18.75
N ASP A 599 -1.26 36.17 -18.58
CA ASP A 599 -0.22 37.01 -19.20
C ASP A 599 -0.28 36.98 -20.74
N ILE A 600 -0.49 35.80 -21.33
CA ILE A 600 -0.67 35.64 -22.78
C ILE A 600 -1.91 36.40 -23.24
N LEU A 601 -3.05 36.23 -22.55
CA LEU A 601 -4.29 36.94 -22.91
C LEU A 601 -4.12 38.45 -22.80
N ARG A 602 -3.42 38.98 -21.80
CA ARG A 602 -3.13 40.42 -21.71
C ARG A 602 -2.31 40.93 -22.90
N GLN A 603 -1.35 40.15 -23.37
CA GLN A 603 -0.44 40.52 -24.46
C GLN A 603 -1.05 40.35 -25.85
N VAL A 604 -2.12 39.57 -25.98
CA VAL A 604 -2.84 39.36 -27.25
C VAL A 604 -4.27 39.91 -27.12
N PRO A 605 -4.49 41.21 -27.41
CA PRO A 605 -5.82 41.82 -27.30
C PRO A 605 -6.86 41.11 -28.18
N GLY A 606 -8.07 40.95 -27.66
CA GLY A 606 -9.18 40.31 -28.38
C GLY A 606 -9.10 38.79 -28.50
N SER A 607 -8.00 38.15 -28.07
CA SER A 607 -7.93 36.68 -28.00
C SER A 607 -8.80 36.12 -26.88
N ILE A 608 -9.17 34.86 -26.97
CA ILE A 608 -9.91 34.15 -25.91
C ILE A 608 -9.20 32.85 -25.56
N LEU A 609 -9.49 32.32 -24.37
CA LEU A 609 -9.09 31.00 -23.95
C LEU A 609 -10.32 30.09 -23.87
N TRP A 610 -10.34 29.08 -24.74
CA TRP A 610 -11.40 28.10 -24.84
C TRP A 610 -11.06 26.84 -24.05
N LEU A 611 -11.71 26.68 -22.90
CA LEU A 611 -11.48 25.61 -21.94
C LEU A 611 -12.43 24.43 -22.15
N ALA A 612 -12.07 23.27 -21.58
CA ALA A 612 -12.92 22.10 -21.53
C ALA A 612 -14.28 22.38 -20.85
N HIS A 613 -15.20 21.44 -21.02
CA HIS A 613 -16.41 21.42 -20.23
C HIS A 613 -16.09 21.36 -18.74
N ALA A 614 -16.79 22.19 -17.97
CA ALA A 614 -16.55 22.43 -16.57
C ALA A 614 -17.87 22.65 -15.82
N SER A 615 -17.90 22.37 -14.52
CA SER A 615 -19.05 22.70 -13.66
C SER A 615 -19.20 24.21 -13.50
N GLU A 616 -20.38 24.68 -13.11
CA GLU A 616 -20.61 26.11 -12.86
C GLU A 616 -19.67 26.67 -11.78
N THR A 617 -19.32 25.87 -10.78
CA THR A 617 -18.33 26.24 -9.77
C THR A 617 -16.96 26.50 -10.38
N VAL A 618 -16.45 25.58 -11.21
CA VAL A 618 -15.15 25.76 -11.89
C VAL A 618 -15.18 27.00 -12.79
N LYS A 619 -16.26 27.16 -13.58
CA LYS A 619 -16.43 28.34 -14.45
C LYS A 619 -16.38 29.64 -13.65
N ARG A 620 -17.12 29.69 -12.54
CA ARG A 620 -17.16 30.84 -11.64
C ARG A 620 -15.77 31.13 -11.06
N ASN A 621 -15.10 30.11 -10.52
CA ASN A 621 -13.81 30.26 -9.86
C ASN A 621 -12.75 30.76 -10.84
N LEU A 622 -12.60 30.12 -12.00
CA LEU A 622 -11.63 30.55 -13.02
C LEU A 622 -11.91 31.97 -13.55
N ARG A 623 -13.19 32.36 -13.68
CA ARG A 623 -13.56 33.73 -14.06
C ARG A 623 -13.18 34.76 -13.00
N LEU A 624 -13.38 34.44 -11.72
CA LEU A 624 -12.94 35.30 -10.61
C LEU A 624 -11.41 35.43 -10.59
N GLU A 625 -10.69 34.33 -10.78
CA GLU A 625 -9.23 34.31 -10.84
C GLU A 625 -8.68 35.11 -12.04
N ALA A 626 -9.37 35.08 -13.18
CA ALA A 626 -9.03 35.89 -14.35
C ALA A 626 -9.25 37.38 -14.10
N HIS A 627 -10.39 37.73 -13.50
CA HIS A 627 -10.68 39.10 -13.11
C HIS A 627 -9.64 39.65 -12.13
N ALA A 628 -9.25 38.84 -11.13
CA ALA A 628 -8.20 39.18 -10.17
C ALA A 628 -6.83 39.44 -10.84
N ARG A 629 -6.61 38.88 -12.03
CA ARG A 629 -5.43 39.08 -12.88
C ARG A 629 -5.62 40.15 -13.95
N GLY A 630 -6.72 40.91 -13.92
CA GLY A 630 -6.98 41.97 -14.90
C GLY A 630 -7.34 41.47 -16.30
N VAL A 631 -7.82 40.24 -16.43
CA VAL A 631 -8.39 39.69 -17.67
C VAL A 631 -9.91 39.67 -17.54
N MET A 632 -10.62 40.17 -18.55
CA MET A 632 -12.08 40.15 -18.56
C MET A 632 -12.60 38.70 -18.51
N PRO A 633 -13.47 38.34 -17.54
CA PRO A 633 -14.01 36.98 -17.39
C PRO A 633 -14.61 36.36 -18.66
N GLU A 634 -15.16 37.19 -19.54
CA GLU A 634 -15.79 36.80 -20.80
C GLU A 634 -14.80 36.24 -21.82
N ARG A 635 -13.49 36.50 -21.63
CA ARG A 635 -12.43 35.92 -22.45
C ARG A 635 -12.16 34.46 -22.12
N LEU A 636 -12.76 33.92 -21.07
CA LEU A 636 -12.79 32.48 -20.78
C LEU A 636 -14.11 31.89 -21.26
N VAL A 637 -14.02 31.14 -22.36
CA VAL A 637 -15.13 30.41 -22.96
C VAL A 637 -15.00 28.95 -22.57
N PHE A 638 -16.11 28.29 -22.24
CA PHE A 638 -16.10 26.89 -21.79
C PHE A 638 -16.89 26.04 -22.78
N ALA A 639 -16.23 25.03 -23.36
CA ALA A 639 -16.85 24.14 -24.32
C ALA A 639 -17.92 23.25 -23.66
N GLU A 640 -18.96 22.90 -24.40
CA GLU A 640 -19.88 21.84 -23.97
C GLU A 640 -19.27 20.45 -24.22
N ARG A 641 -19.80 19.45 -23.50
CA ARG A 641 -19.46 18.05 -23.74
C ARG A 641 -20.25 17.56 -24.96
N LEU A 642 -19.52 17.17 -26.01
CA LEU A 642 -20.12 16.59 -27.21
C LEU A 642 -20.29 15.08 -27.02
N PRO A 643 -21.39 14.48 -27.54
CA PRO A 643 -21.68 13.06 -27.36
C PRO A 643 -20.71 12.16 -28.15
N LEU A 644 -20.26 12.63 -29.31
CA LEU A 644 -19.35 11.89 -30.17
C LEU A 644 -17.94 12.47 -30.10
N LYS A 645 -16.96 11.58 -29.93
CA LYS A 645 -15.54 11.97 -29.98
C LYS A 645 -15.16 12.59 -31.33
N ALA A 646 -15.73 12.09 -32.43
CA ALA A 646 -15.50 12.63 -33.77
C ALA A 646 -15.89 14.11 -33.88
N ASP A 647 -16.95 14.54 -33.20
CA ASP A 647 -17.36 15.94 -33.15
C ASP A 647 -16.42 16.77 -32.26
N HIS A 648 -15.95 16.19 -31.14
CA HIS A 648 -14.91 16.81 -30.32
C HIS A 648 -13.61 17.02 -31.10
N LEU A 649 -13.17 16.06 -31.92
CA LEU A 649 -12.01 16.25 -32.79
C LEU A 649 -12.28 17.33 -33.85
N ALA A 650 -13.46 17.30 -34.49
CA ALA A 650 -13.83 18.28 -35.51
C ALA A 650 -13.82 19.73 -35.01
N ARG A 651 -14.24 19.98 -33.75
CA ARG A 651 -14.27 21.34 -33.18
C ARG A 651 -12.90 21.98 -33.02
N HIS A 652 -11.81 21.19 -32.99
CA HIS A 652 -10.45 21.73 -32.90
C HIS A 652 -10.07 22.58 -34.11
N ARG A 653 -10.76 22.42 -35.25
CA ARG A 653 -10.60 23.29 -36.42
C ARG A 653 -10.89 24.78 -36.13
N LEU A 654 -11.59 25.07 -35.03
CA LEU A 654 -11.91 26.43 -34.59
C LEU A 654 -10.90 27.01 -33.59
N ALA A 655 -9.88 26.24 -33.19
CA ALA A 655 -8.81 26.72 -32.31
C ALA A 655 -7.55 27.03 -33.11
N ASP A 656 -6.89 28.14 -32.79
CA ASP A 656 -5.66 28.56 -33.45
C ASP A 656 -4.40 27.97 -32.79
N LEU A 657 -4.39 27.88 -31.45
CA LEU A 657 -3.27 27.33 -30.70
C LEU A 657 -3.71 26.66 -29.39
N ALA A 658 -3.28 25.43 -29.18
CA ALA A 658 -3.47 24.74 -27.91
C ALA A 658 -2.41 25.20 -26.87
N LEU A 659 -2.87 25.54 -25.67
CA LEU A 659 -2.03 25.84 -24.51
C LEU A 659 -2.07 24.65 -23.56
N ASP A 660 -0.89 24.06 -23.33
CA ASP A 660 -0.73 22.92 -22.45
C ASP A 660 -0.62 23.31 -20.97
N THR A 661 -0.78 22.33 -20.09
CA THR A 661 -0.59 22.46 -18.64
C THR A 661 0.83 22.08 -18.22
N ARG A 662 1.27 22.52 -17.04
CA ARG A 662 2.68 22.41 -16.61
C ARG A 662 3.01 21.10 -15.89
N ILE A 663 2.21 20.73 -14.88
CA ILE A 663 2.53 19.61 -13.98
C ILE A 663 1.92 18.30 -14.48
N TYR A 664 0.68 18.35 -14.98
CA TYR A 664 -0.08 17.19 -15.42
C TYR A 664 -1.02 17.52 -16.58
#